data_AF-A0A516PTZ5-F1
#
_entry.id   AF-A0A516PTZ5-F1
#
_cell.length_a   1.000
_cell.length_b   1.000
_cell.length_c   1.000
_cell.angle_alpha   90.00
_cell.angle_beta   90.00
_cell.angle_gamma   90.00
#
_symmetry.space_group_name_H-M   'P 1'
#
loop_
_entity.id
_entity.type
_entity.pdbx_description
1 polymer ?
#
loop_
_entity_poly.entity_id
_entity_poly.type
_entity_poly.pdbx_seq_one_letter_code
_entity_poly.pdbx_strand_id
1 'polypeptide(L)'
;MSTFLYGLGRMAYRHRLRVLGIWLAVLVVAGLAALGLGKSFDNSFSLPGTSSQQALTQLQRTFPQVSGTSAQVIMVAPDGETVRDSEVKQAINVAIDKFEKLDQVQAVSSPYSKQVADAISDNGQAALITVQFDGERADVTDATTEQVSKITEQLQDAVPGSQASAGGDAYSMDSVSISITEVVGVVVALVVLMITLGSFVAAGMPLLNAILGVIITMAGIMAATGVATINSSTPMLALMLGLAVGIDYALFIISRHRDQLRDGMDAEESAARSVATAGSAVVFAGLTVMIALAGLGVAGIPFLTTMGVAAAIGVAIAVAIALTLLPAMLGLAGDRLRPKPSRKERKQSALSKASDGARVPELRGAQRFFAGWVKVATKIPILTVVVIVGGLGALALPARGLELALPDNGSAAAGSPARVTFDLIGKYFGPGYNAPLIVTANIVTSSDPLGVMDDLKSEIEDLPGVASVPLATPNQNADTGIVQVVPSSAGDSEQTKQLVQRIRDLAPGFEREHGTAIAVTGSTAIAIDVSDKLGDALLPFGILVVGLSLVLLMMVFRSIAVPLKAAVGYLLSVGASFGVVTLVFQHGFLSDLLNVDSQGPVLSFLPIVLMGILFGLAMDYEVFLVSRIREDYVHGGDAQRAIRTGFISSARVVTAAAVIMFSVFAAFIPEGDSTIKSIAVGLATGVFVDAFIVRMTLVPAVLALLGKSAWKLPKWIDKRLPSFDVEGAGLARLIELRDWPQPDSRALISAEGLTVRTQQRGGEKLIFDRTDMELLPGQVLVVGGEDAEARSSLLWTLSGRMRPTTGKLKAVGSVLPQQAGAVRRRVRLVDLAAVDDQVAAISASRDHRAKVIMVDHVERLEHGAPVGALSELINDCRTSGRGLVLSTADPERMASLLPSSYLQLRLAPIGSEDHRLAPATV
;
A
#
# COMPACT_ATOMS: atom_id res chain seq x y z
N MET A 1 11.01 2.67 -17.51
CA MET A 1 9.87 1.94 -16.94
C MET A 1 8.78 1.75 -17.99
N SER A 2 8.22 2.85 -18.54
CA SER A 2 7.25 2.87 -19.64
C SER A 2 7.55 1.90 -20.80
N THR A 3 8.79 1.85 -21.30
CA THR A 3 9.19 0.92 -22.39
C THR A 3 9.09 -0.56 -22.01
N PHE A 4 9.43 -0.92 -20.76
CA PHE A 4 9.32 -2.30 -20.28
C PHE A 4 7.84 -2.69 -20.16
N LEU A 5 7.02 -1.81 -19.59
CA LEU A 5 5.59 -2.01 -19.43
C LEU A 5 4.87 -2.09 -20.79
N TYR A 6 5.30 -1.33 -21.79
CA TYR A 6 4.82 -1.47 -23.18
C TYR A 6 5.08 -2.88 -23.72
N GLY A 7 6.30 -3.39 -23.56
CA GLY A 7 6.66 -4.76 -23.97
C GLY A 7 5.87 -5.82 -23.21
N LEU A 8 5.69 -5.65 -21.90
CA LEU A 8 4.93 -6.56 -21.04
C LEU A 8 3.45 -6.61 -21.47
N GLY A 9 2.81 -5.45 -21.64
CA GLY A 9 1.42 -5.35 -22.07
C GLY A 9 1.20 -5.97 -23.45
N ARG A 10 2.12 -5.74 -24.39
CA ARG A 10 2.08 -6.35 -25.74
C ARG A 10 2.24 -7.87 -25.70
N MET A 11 3.18 -8.37 -24.88
CA MET A 11 3.40 -9.80 -24.69
C MET A 11 2.17 -10.48 -24.07
N ALA A 12 1.59 -9.88 -23.02
CA ALA A 12 0.40 -10.41 -22.37
C ALA A 12 -0.82 -10.43 -23.30
N TYR A 13 -0.99 -9.40 -24.13
CA TYR A 13 -2.05 -9.35 -25.15
C TYR A 13 -1.91 -10.48 -26.19
N ARG A 14 -0.70 -10.71 -26.71
CA ARG A 14 -0.42 -11.74 -27.72
C ARG A 14 -0.53 -13.16 -27.16
N HIS A 15 0.00 -13.39 -25.96
CA HIS A 15 0.01 -14.68 -25.29
C HIS A 15 -1.11 -14.82 -24.25
N ARG A 16 -2.26 -14.19 -24.49
CA ARG A 16 -3.38 -14.11 -23.55
C ARG A 16 -3.77 -15.42 -22.87
N LEU A 17 -3.85 -16.52 -23.64
CA LEU A 17 -4.21 -17.85 -23.09
C LEU A 17 -3.13 -18.41 -22.15
N ARG A 18 -1.84 -18.15 -22.44
CA ARG A 18 -0.74 -18.58 -21.56
C ARG A 18 -0.75 -17.80 -20.26
N VAL A 19 -0.98 -16.49 -20.32
CA VAL A 19 -1.06 -15.63 -19.12
C VAL A 19 -2.23 -16.04 -18.24
N LEU A 20 -3.41 -16.28 -18.83
CA LEU A 20 -4.57 -16.82 -18.11
C LEU A 20 -4.26 -18.18 -17.48
N GLY A 21 -3.62 -19.09 -18.22
CA GLY A 21 -3.21 -20.39 -17.70
C GLY A 21 -2.22 -20.30 -16.53
N ILE A 22 -1.27 -19.36 -16.57
CA ILE A 22 -0.33 -19.11 -15.47
C ILE A 22 -1.07 -18.61 -14.23
N TRP A 23 -1.96 -17.63 -14.36
CA TRP A 23 -2.72 -17.13 -13.20
C TRP A 23 -3.69 -18.17 -12.63
N LEU A 24 -4.30 -18.99 -13.49
CA LEU A 24 -5.12 -20.12 -13.04
C LEU A 24 -4.25 -21.15 -12.29
N ALA A 25 -3.05 -21.45 -12.78
CA ALA A 25 -2.11 -22.33 -12.08
C ALA A 25 -1.67 -21.74 -10.73
N VAL A 26 -1.38 -20.44 -10.66
CA VAL A 26 -1.08 -19.73 -9.41
C VAL A 26 -2.25 -19.84 -8.43
N LEU A 27 -3.48 -19.66 -8.89
CA LEU A 27 -4.68 -19.80 -8.07
C LEU A 27 -4.83 -21.24 -7.53
N VAL A 28 -4.62 -22.26 -8.37
CA VAL A 28 -4.66 -23.66 -7.93
C VAL A 28 -3.54 -23.96 -6.93
N VAL A 29 -2.32 -23.51 -7.19
CA VAL A 29 -1.17 -23.71 -6.28
C VAL A 29 -1.41 -23.01 -4.95
N ALA A 30 -1.89 -21.76 -4.96
CA ALA A 30 -2.21 -21.02 -3.75
C ALA A 30 -3.34 -21.70 -2.96
N GLY A 31 -4.39 -22.18 -3.63
CA GLY A 31 -5.49 -22.91 -3.01
C GLY A 31 -5.04 -24.24 -2.38
N LEU A 32 -4.19 -25.01 -3.08
CA LEU A 32 -3.62 -26.24 -2.53
C LEU A 32 -2.69 -25.96 -1.35
N ALA A 33 -1.89 -24.89 -1.41
CA ALA A 33 -1.05 -24.46 -0.29
C ALA A 33 -1.89 -24.03 0.91
N ALA A 34 -2.99 -23.30 0.68
CA ALA A 34 -3.94 -22.91 1.73
C ALA A 34 -4.54 -24.14 2.43
N LEU A 35 -4.95 -25.15 1.67
CA LEU A 35 -5.52 -26.38 2.22
C LEU A 35 -4.47 -27.29 2.90
N GLY A 36 -3.22 -27.28 2.42
CA GLY A 36 -2.16 -28.15 2.92
C GLY A 36 -1.34 -27.57 4.08
N LEU A 37 -1.21 -26.25 4.15
CA LEU A 37 -0.40 -25.53 5.16
C LEU A 37 -1.25 -24.68 6.11
N GLY A 38 -2.52 -24.42 5.78
CA GLY A 38 -3.39 -23.56 6.56
C GLY A 38 -3.66 -24.09 7.97
N LYS A 39 -3.56 -23.21 8.94
CA LYS A 39 -3.90 -23.37 10.36
C LYS A 39 -4.96 -22.33 10.76
N SER A 40 -5.40 -22.37 12.02
CA SER A 40 -6.27 -21.35 12.61
C SER A 40 -5.61 -19.96 12.67
N PHE A 41 -6.41 -18.91 12.63
CA PHE A 41 -5.96 -17.54 12.88
C PHE A 41 -5.72 -17.32 14.38
N ASP A 42 -4.79 -16.43 14.71
CA ASP A 42 -4.40 -16.12 16.08
C ASP A 42 -4.80 -14.69 16.46
N ASN A 43 -5.78 -14.57 17.34
CA ASN A 43 -6.30 -13.28 17.83
C ASN A 43 -5.66 -12.83 19.14
N SER A 44 -4.60 -13.50 19.60
CA SER A 44 -3.84 -13.04 20.76
C SER A 44 -3.03 -11.78 20.42
N PHE A 45 -3.17 -10.75 21.25
CA PHE A 45 -2.36 -9.54 21.14
C PHE A 45 -1.15 -9.67 22.06
N SER A 46 -0.03 -10.16 21.53
CA SER A 46 1.22 -10.24 22.29
C SER A 46 2.17 -9.10 21.93
N LEU A 47 2.90 -8.61 22.94
CA LEU A 47 3.90 -7.56 22.76
C LEU A 47 5.21 -7.92 23.46
N PRO A 48 6.12 -8.63 22.75
CA PRO A 48 7.39 -9.03 23.32
C PRO A 48 8.16 -7.82 23.87
N GLY A 49 8.65 -7.96 25.11
CA GLY A 49 9.46 -6.94 25.78
C GLY A 49 8.70 -6.02 26.75
N THR A 50 7.37 -6.09 26.86
CA THR A 50 6.63 -5.38 27.92
C THR A 50 6.69 -6.12 29.25
N SER A 51 6.53 -5.40 30.36
CA SER A 51 6.50 -5.97 31.71
C SER A 51 5.33 -6.94 31.89
N SER A 52 4.14 -6.60 31.36
CA SER A 52 2.96 -7.47 31.42
C SER A 52 3.16 -8.78 30.68
N GLN A 53 3.77 -8.76 29.49
CA GLN A 53 4.04 -9.97 28.71
C GLN A 53 5.12 -10.82 29.39
N GLN A 54 6.18 -10.21 29.93
CA GLN A 54 7.21 -10.94 30.67
C GLN A 54 6.63 -11.63 31.92
N ALA A 55 5.79 -10.91 32.66
CA ALA A 55 5.07 -11.46 33.81
C ALA A 55 4.11 -12.60 33.41
N LEU A 56 3.41 -12.49 32.27
CA LEU A 56 2.57 -13.58 31.76
C LEU A 56 3.42 -14.80 31.39
N THR A 57 4.53 -14.62 30.66
CA THR A 57 5.42 -15.71 30.28
C THR A 57 6.07 -16.39 31.49
N GLN A 58 6.35 -15.64 32.56
CA GLN A 58 6.79 -16.20 33.83
C GLN A 58 5.66 -16.99 34.50
N LEU A 59 4.46 -16.41 34.56
CA LEU A 59 3.28 -17.03 35.13
C LEU A 59 2.92 -18.35 34.42
N GLN A 60 3.05 -18.42 33.09
CA GLN A 60 2.88 -19.65 32.32
C GLN A 60 3.83 -20.78 32.73
N ARG A 61 5.02 -20.45 33.25
CA ARG A 61 6.01 -21.45 33.69
C ARG A 61 5.82 -21.86 35.14
N THR A 62 5.45 -20.93 36.02
CA THR A 62 5.41 -21.16 37.47
C THR A 62 3.99 -21.41 38.00
N PHE A 63 2.96 -21.00 37.26
CA PHE A 63 1.55 -21.13 37.63
C PHE A 63 0.65 -21.34 36.37
N PRO A 64 0.83 -22.44 35.61
CA PRO A 64 0.12 -22.66 34.34
C PRO A 64 -1.41 -22.60 34.48
N GLN A 65 -1.93 -23.04 35.63
CA GLN A 65 -3.36 -23.13 35.98
C GLN A 65 -4.12 -21.80 35.95
N VAL A 66 -3.44 -20.64 35.92
CA VAL A 66 -4.06 -19.31 35.91
C VAL A 66 -3.62 -18.44 34.72
N SER A 67 -2.88 -19.02 33.77
CA SER A 67 -2.11 -18.28 32.76
C SER A 67 -2.48 -18.59 31.29
N GLY A 68 -3.35 -19.59 31.08
CA GLY A 68 -3.76 -20.03 29.75
C GLY A 68 -5.09 -19.40 29.29
N THR A 69 -5.62 -19.89 28.18
CA THR A 69 -6.94 -19.47 27.69
C THR A 69 -8.07 -19.99 28.58
N SER A 70 -9.04 -19.13 28.92
CA SER A 70 -10.22 -19.54 29.68
C SER A 70 -11.53 -19.30 28.92
N ALA A 71 -12.51 -20.15 29.17
CA ALA A 71 -13.92 -19.88 28.92
C ALA A 71 -14.60 -19.48 30.23
N GLN A 72 -15.52 -18.54 30.15
CA GLN A 72 -16.38 -18.14 31.24
C GLN A 72 -17.79 -18.62 30.94
N VAL A 73 -18.38 -19.40 31.84
CA VAL A 73 -19.76 -19.86 31.75
C VAL A 73 -20.54 -19.21 32.87
N ILE A 74 -21.49 -18.35 32.52
CA ILE A 74 -22.38 -17.71 33.49
C ILE A 74 -23.72 -18.41 33.52
N MET A 75 -24.24 -18.63 34.73
CA MET A 75 -25.52 -19.25 35.00
C MET A 75 -26.36 -18.32 35.86
N VAL A 76 -27.48 -17.84 35.33
CA VAL A 76 -28.45 -16.99 36.03
C VAL A 76 -29.68 -17.82 36.39
N ALA A 77 -29.98 -17.89 37.68
CA ALA A 77 -31.14 -18.61 38.21
C ALA A 77 -32.47 -17.95 37.76
N PRO A 78 -33.57 -18.72 37.70
CA PRO A 78 -34.90 -18.19 37.41
C PRO A 78 -35.31 -17.08 38.40
N ASP A 79 -36.23 -16.21 37.97
CA ASP A 79 -36.75 -15.14 38.81
C ASP A 79 -37.38 -15.70 40.11
N GLY A 80 -36.82 -15.31 41.26
CA GLY A 80 -37.26 -15.74 42.59
C GLY A 80 -36.50 -16.94 43.17
N GLU A 81 -35.65 -17.59 42.37
CA GLU A 81 -34.72 -18.65 42.81
C GLU A 81 -33.30 -18.11 42.96
N THR A 82 -32.43 -18.90 43.58
CA THR A 82 -31.01 -18.59 43.76
C THR A 82 -30.14 -19.71 43.20
N VAL A 83 -28.92 -19.37 42.78
CA VAL A 83 -27.95 -20.41 42.38
C VAL A 83 -27.55 -21.32 43.54
N ARG A 84 -27.88 -20.95 44.78
CA ARG A 84 -27.65 -21.77 45.98
C ARG A 84 -28.71 -22.83 46.20
N ASP A 85 -29.83 -22.78 45.47
CA ASP A 85 -30.91 -23.75 45.58
C ASP A 85 -30.45 -25.14 45.11
N SER A 86 -30.99 -26.19 45.72
CA SER A 86 -30.47 -27.56 45.53
C SER A 86 -30.52 -28.03 44.08
N GLU A 87 -31.58 -27.67 43.35
CA GLU A 87 -31.77 -28.07 41.94
C GLU A 87 -30.74 -27.38 41.03
N VAL A 88 -30.63 -26.05 41.14
CA VAL A 88 -29.67 -25.24 40.36
C VAL A 88 -28.23 -25.63 40.68
N LYS A 89 -27.91 -25.83 41.96
CA LYS A 89 -26.59 -26.27 42.42
C LYS A 89 -26.22 -27.65 41.88
N GLN A 90 -27.18 -28.58 41.85
CA GLN A 90 -26.94 -29.91 41.30
C GLN A 90 -26.69 -29.86 39.78
N ALA A 91 -27.46 -29.05 39.05
CA ALA A 91 -27.26 -28.85 37.62
C ALA A 91 -25.87 -28.26 37.32
N ILE A 92 -25.43 -27.24 38.07
CA ILE A 92 -24.09 -26.64 37.95
C ILE A 92 -22.99 -27.67 38.21
N ASN A 93 -23.11 -28.48 39.27
CA ASN A 93 -22.12 -29.51 39.57
C ASN A 93 -22.03 -30.57 38.46
N VAL A 94 -23.17 -30.98 37.88
CA VAL A 94 -23.17 -31.90 36.73
C VAL A 94 -22.49 -31.30 35.51
N ALA A 95 -22.65 -29.99 35.27
CA ALA A 95 -21.96 -29.30 34.18
C ALA A 95 -20.44 -29.25 34.43
N ILE A 96 -20.00 -28.95 35.67
CA ILE A 96 -18.59 -28.96 36.07
C ILE A 96 -17.96 -30.34 35.84
N ASP A 97 -18.61 -31.42 36.30
CA ASP A 97 -18.15 -32.80 36.10
C ASP A 97 -18.01 -33.19 34.61
N LYS A 98 -18.76 -32.53 33.73
CA LYS A 98 -18.66 -32.72 32.27
C LYS A 98 -17.53 -31.89 31.68
N PHE A 99 -17.35 -30.64 32.12
CA PHE A 99 -16.25 -29.79 31.68
C PHE A 99 -14.90 -30.39 32.05
N GLU A 100 -14.74 -30.93 33.26
CA GLU A 100 -13.49 -31.58 33.71
C GLU A 100 -13.09 -32.82 32.90
N LYS A 101 -14.03 -33.43 32.18
CA LYS A 101 -13.79 -34.63 31.35
C LYS A 101 -13.40 -34.31 29.92
N LEU A 102 -13.33 -33.04 29.54
CA LEU A 102 -12.93 -32.63 28.20
C LEU A 102 -11.40 -32.70 28.05
N ASP A 103 -10.93 -33.27 26.93
CA ASP A 103 -9.51 -33.59 26.71
C ASP A 103 -8.55 -32.38 26.73
N GLN A 104 -9.05 -31.16 26.46
CA GLN A 104 -8.25 -29.92 26.44
C GLN A 104 -8.48 -29.03 27.68
N VAL A 105 -9.19 -29.51 28.71
CA VAL A 105 -9.50 -28.73 29.91
C VAL A 105 -8.51 -29.08 31.02
N GLN A 106 -7.74 -28.07 31.47
CA GLN A 106 -6.74 -28.22 32.52
C GLN A 106 -7.36 -28.15 33.92
N ALA A 107 -8.30 -27.23 34.11
CA ALA A 107 -8.95 -26.99 35.40
C ALA A 107 -10.32 -26.34 35.21
N VAL A 108 -11.25 -26.63 36.12
CA VAL A 108 -12.55 -25.96 36.18
C VAL A 108 -12.71 -25.34 37.56
N SER A 109 -12.95 -24.03 37.60
CA SER A 109 -13.23 -23.30 38.82
C SER A 109 -14.71 -23.39 39.15
N SER A 110 -15.02 -24.06 40.26
CA SER A 110 -16.39 -24.16 40.79
C SER A 110 -16.79 -22.88 41.52
N PRO A 111 -18.00 -22.34 41.28
CA PRO A 111 -18.52 -21.17 42.00
C PRO A 111 -18.78 -21.44 43.49
N TYR A 112 -18.76 -22.72 43.92
CA TYR A 112 -18.95 -23.12 45.31
C TYR A 112 -17.64 -23.44 46.04
N SER A 113 -16.49 -23.28 45.37
CA SER A 113 -15.19 -23.51 46.01
C SER A 113 -14.93 -22.47 47.09
N LYS A 114 -14.31 -22.88 48.20
CA LYS A 114 -13.84 -21.96 49.23
C LYS A 114 -12.57 -21.19 48.81
N GLN A 115 -11.90 -21.63 47.75
CA GLN A 115 -10.66 -21.03 47.25
C GLN A 115 -10.91 -19.86 46.29
N VAL A 116 -12.14 -19.69 45.81
CA VAL A 116 -12.53 -18.64 44.87
C VAL A 116 -13.62 -17.82 45.53
N ALA A 117 -13.26 -16.65 46.04
CA ALA A 117 -14.23 -15.70 46.55
C ALA A 117 -15.00 -15.06 45.37
N ASP A 118 -16.24 -14.63 45.64
CA ASP A 118 -17.05 -13.81 44.75
C ASP A 118 -17.38 -14.41 43.36
N ALA A 119 -17.38 -15.74 43.23
CA ALA A 119 -17.88 -16.45 42.04
C ALA A 119 -19.41 -16.60 41.99
N ILE A 120 -20.10 -16.13 43.03
CA ILE A 120 -21.55 -15.99 43.09
C ILE A 120 -21.87 -14.52 43.36
N SER A 121 -22.73 -13.93 42.53
CA SER A 121 -23.19 -12.54 42.68
C SER A 121 -23.71 -12.23 44.10
N ASP A 122 -23.61 -10.98 44.53
CA ASP A 122 -24.03 -10.52 45.87
C ASP A 122 -25.49 -10.87 46.18
N ASN A 123 -26.36 -10.79 45.17
CA ASN A 123 -27.78 -11.12 45.28
C ASN A 123 -28.08 -12.62 45.16
N GLY A 124 -27.07 -13.46 44.90
CA GLY A 124 -27.20 -14.90 44.77
C GLY A 124 -27.93 -15.38 43.50
N GLN A 125 -28.17 -14.52 42.52
CA GLN A 125 -28.90 -14.86 41.31
C GLN A 125 -28.03 -15.43 40.19
N ALA A 126 -26.75 -15.10 40.16
CA ALA A 126 -25.81 -15.56 39.14
C ALA A 126 -24.59 -16.27 39.75
N ALA A 127 -24.12 -17.31 39.05
CA ALA A 127 -22.89 -18.04 39.34
C ALA A 127 -21.98 -18.03 38.10
N LEU A 128 -20.67 -17.86 38.33
CA LEU A 128 -19.64 -17.87 37.29
C LEU A 128 -18.77 -19.12 37.41
N ILE A 129 -18.69 -19.90 36.33
CA ILE A 129 -17.82 -21.07 36.20
C ILE A 129 -16.70 -20.67 35.23
N THR A 130 -15.45 -20.86 35.62
CA THR A 130 -14.30 -20.61 34.74
C THR A 130 -13.70 -21.94 34.30
N VAL A 131 -13.64 -22.18 32.99
CA VAL A 131 -13.05 -23.38 32.39
C VAL A 131 -11.70 -22.99 31.80
N GLN A 132 -10.63 -23.52 32.37
CA GLN A 132 -9.25 -23.25 31.94
C GLN A 132 -8.80 -24.32 30.95
N PHE A 133 -8.36 -23.91 29.76
CA PHE A 133 -7.84 -24.83 28.74
C PHE A 133 -6.33 -25.03 28.83
N ASP A 134 -5.87 -26.16 28.32
CA ASP A 134 -4.46 -26.44 28.09
C ASP A 134 -3.94 -25.61 26.91
N GLY A 135 -2.87 -24.83 27.15
CA GLY A 135 -2.17 -24.08 26.12
C GLY A 135 -2.72 -22.69 25.82
N GLU A 136 -2.31 -22.14 24.68
CA GLU A 136 -2.71 -20.81 24.24
C GLU A 136 -3.99 -20.85 23.39
N ARG A 137 -4.52 -19.67 23.08
CA ARG A 137 -5.80 -19.50 22.38
C ARG A 137 -5.86 -20.29 21.07
N ALA A 138 -4.76 -20.33 20.33
CA ALA A 138 -4.63 -20.99 19.04
C ALA A 138 -4.64 -22.53 19.12
N ASP A 139 -4.38 -23.10 20.31
CA ASP A 139 -4.37 -24.54 20.54
C ASP A 139 -5.78 -25.08 20.90
N VAL A 140 -6.70 -24.20 21.33
CA VAL A 140 -8.08 -24.55 21.67
C VAL A 140 -8.87 -24.76 20.37
N THR A 141 -9.39 -25.98 20.17
CA THR A 141 -10.11 -26.31 18.95
C THR A 141 -11.55 -25.80 18.97
N ASP A 142 -12.08 -25.46 17.79
CA ASP A 142 -13.51 -25.13 17.62
C ASP A 142 -14.40 -26.23 18.19
N ALA A 143 -14.02 -27.50 18.00
CA ALA A 143 -14.73 -28.66 18.54
C ALA A 143 -14.86 -28.62 20.07
N THR A 144 -13.80 -28.22 20.79
CA THR A 144 -13.83 -28.09 22.25
C THR A 144 -14.73 -26.94 22.69
N THR A 145 -14.66 -25.79 22.03
CA THR A 145 -15.55 -24.66 22.34
C THR A 145 -17.02 -25.02 22.07
N GLU A 146 -17.30 -25.80 21.01
CA GLU A 146 -18.64 -26.29 20.70
C GLU A 146 -19.13 -27.30 21.76
N GLN A 147 -18.24 -28.14 22.30
CA GLN A 147 -18.56 -29.04 23.41
C GLN A 147 -18.90 -28.26 24.69
N VAL A 148 -18.14 -27.21 25.01
CA VAL A 148 -18.43 -26.34 26.17
C VAL A 148 -19.78 -25.63 25.99
N SER A 149 -20.09 -25.15 24.78
CA SER A 149 -21.41 -24.57 24.47
C SER A 149 -22.52 -25.59 24.64
N LYS A 150 -22.37 -26.82 24.13
CA LYS A 150 -23.37 -27.89 24.29
C LYS A 150 -23.62 -28.26 25.75
N ILE A 151 -22.58 -28.29 26.59
CA ILE A 151 -22.74 -28.55 28.03
C ILE A 151 -23.47 -27.37 28.69
N THR A 152 -23.19 -26.14 28.25
CA THR A 152 -23.87 -24.93 28.74
C THR A 152 -25.35 -24.90 28.34
N GLU A 153 -25.69 -25.31 27.12
CA GLU A 153 -27.08 -25.49 26.68
C GLU A 153 -27.79 -26.54 27.53
N GLN A 154 -27.14 -27.69 27.79
CA GLN A 154 -27.68 -28.72 28.69
C GLN A 154 -27.86 -28.23 30.12
N LEU A 155 -26.98 -27.35 30.60
CA LEU A 155 -27.11 -26.72 31.91
C LEU A 155 -28.36 -25.82 31.96
N GLN A 156 -28.60 -25.04 30.92
CA GLN A 156 -29.80 -24.22 30.80
C GLN A 156 -31.07 -25.08 30.73
N ASP A 157 -31.07 -26.13 29.92
CA ASP A 157 -32.22 -27.03 29.74
C ASP A 157 -32.58 -27.79 31.03
N ALA A 158 -31.59 -28.05 31.90
CA ALA A 158 -31.79 -28.70 33.18
C ALA A 158 -32.51 -27.83 34.22
N VAL A 159 -32.50 -26.49 34.03
CA VAL A 159 -33.15 -25.53 34.94
C VAL A 159 -34.08 -24.62 34.12
N PRO A 160 -35.36 -25.00 33.95
CA PRO A 160 -36.30 -24.21 33.16
C PRO A 160 -36.46 -22.77 33.68
N GLY A 161 -36.47 -21.78 32.78
CA GLY A 161 -36.59 -20.36 33.14
C GLY A 161 -35.28 -19.69 33.55
N SER A 162 -34.17 -20.44 33.51
CA SER A 162 -32.83 -19.93 33.77
C SER A 162 -32.14 -19.47 32.48
N GLN A 163 -31.03 -18.73 32.61
CA GLN A 163 -30.23 -18.26 31.48
C GLN A 163 -28.78 -18.69 31.66
N ALA A 164 -28.24 -19.44 30.70
CA ALA A 164 -26.84 -19.84 30.70
C ALA A 164 -26.15 -19.38 29.41
N SER A 165 -24.90 -18.92 29.52
CA SER A 165 -24.12 -18.56 28.33
C SER A 165 -22.64 -18.84 28.55
N ALA A 166 -21.97 -19.26 27.48
CA ALA A 166 -20.53 -19.50 27.45
C ALA A 166 -19.85 -18.42 26.60
N GLY A 167 -18.84 -17.79 27.19
CA GLY A 167 -18.07 -16.72 26.61
C GLY A 167 -16.66 -16.71 27.20
N GLY A 168 -16.07 -15.53 27.35
CA GLY A 168 -14.67 -15.38 27.78
C GLY A 168 -13.70 -15.45 26.60
N ASP A 169 -12.41 -15.49 26.90
CA ASP A 169 -11.36 -15.40 25.87
C ASP A 169 -11.54 -16.50 24.83
N ALA A 170 -11.96 -17.71 25.22
CA ALA A 170 -12.18 -18.85 24.34
C ALA A 170 -13.26 -18.69 23.25
N TYR A 171 -14.10 -17.65 23.32
CA TYR A 171 -15.18 -17.40 22.35
C TYR A 171 -15.02 -16.12 21.52
N SER A 172 -13.91 -15.38 21.70
CA SER A 172 -13.56 -14.19 20.90
C SER A 172 -13.15 -14.47 19.43
N MET A 173 -13.49 -15.65 18.88
CA MET A 173 -13.20 -15.98 17.48
C MET A 173 -14.37 -15.60 16.58
N ASP A 174 -14.17 -14.58 15.76
CA ASP A 174 -15.00 -14.36 14.58
C ASP A 174 -14.60 -15.36 13.50
N SER A 175 -15.51 -16.27 13.16
CA SER A 175 -15.38 -17.06 11.94
C SER A 175 -15.47 -16.12 10.73
N VAL A 176 -14.44 -16.13 9.88
CA VAL A 176 -14.43 -15.35 8.63
C VAL A 176 -15.45 -15.97 7.67
N SER A 177 -16.67 -15.43 7.67
CA SER A 177 -17.72 -15.82 6.73
C SER A 177 -17.93 -14.71 5.71
N ILE A 178 -18.06 -15.09 4.43
CA ILE A 178 -18.39 -14.16 3.35
C ILE A 178 -19.85 -13.74 3.57
N SER A 179 -20.07 -12.51 4.03
CA SER A 179 -21.42 -12.00 4.22
C SER A 179 -22.08 -11.67 2.87
N ILE A 180 -23.41 -11.77 2.83
CA ILE A 180 -24.25 -11.32 1.71
C ILE A 180 -23.99 -9.84 1.38
N THR A 181 -23.58 -9.03 2.37
CA THR A 181 -23.30 -7.60 2.21
C THR A 181 -22.06 -7.31 1.35
N GLU A 182 -21.06 -8.19 1.35
CA GLU A 182 -19.89 -8.06 0.45
C GLU A 182 -20.31 -8.15 -1.02
N VAL A 183 -21.28 -9.03 -1.32
CA VAL A 183 -21.86 -9.16 -2.66
C VAL A 183 -22.56 -7.87 -3.07
N VAL A 184 -23.22 -7.16 -2.13
CA VAL A 184 -23.85 -5.86 -2.41
C VAL A 184 -22.81 -4.82 -2.82
N GLY A 185 -21.68 -4.72 -2.11
CA GLY A 185 -20.59 -3.81 -2.48
C GLY A 185 -20.05 -4.07 -3.89
N VAL A 186 -19.85 -5.35 -4.22
CA VAL A 186 -19.44 -5.79 -5.56
C VAL A 186 -20.48 -5.45 -6.63
N VAL A 187 -21.77 -5.63 -6.34
CA VAL A 187 -22.87 -5.27 -7.26
C VAL A 187 -22.93 -3.76 -7.49
N VAL A 188 -22.78 -2.95 -6.45
CA VAL A 188 -22.73 -1.48 -6.58
C VAL A 188 -21.53 -1.06 -7.41
N ALA A 189 -20.34 -1.63 -7.15
CA ALA A 189 -19.16 -1.39 -7.96
C ALA A 189 -19.39 -1.75 -9.43
N LEU A 190 -20.04 -2.87 -9.72
CA LEU A 190 -20.42 -3.27 -11.09
C LEU A 190 -21.33 -2.25 -11.75
N VAL A 191 -22.36 -1.75 -11.05
CA VAL A 191 -23.27 -0.72 -11.57
C VAL A 191 -22.52 0.57 -11.89
N VAL A 192 -21.66 1.04 -10.99
CA VAL A 192 -20.87 2.26 -11.19
C VAL A 192 -19.88 2.08 -12.36
N LEU A 193 -19.23 0.93 -12.47
CA LEU A 193 -18.36 0.58 -13.60
C LEU A 193 -19.15 0.53 -14.92
N MET A 194 -20.36 -0.04 -14.92
CA MET A 194 -21.24 -0.07 -16.09
C MET A 194 -21.63 1.34 -16.55
N ILE A 195 -21.95 2.24 -15.63
CA ILE A 195 -22.27 3.65 -15.94
C ILE A 195 -21.03 4.37 -16.48
N THR A 196 -19.87 4.12 -15.86
CA THR A 196 -18.61 4.79 -16.21
C THR A 196 -18.11 4.37 -17.59
N LEU A 197 -18.08 3.06 -17.83
CA LEU A 197 -17.52 2.45 -19.04
C LEU A 197 -18.59 2.27 -20.13
N GLY A 198 -19.89 2.24 -19.82
CA GLY A 198 -20.95 2.06 -20.81
C GLY A 198 -20.91 0.72 -21.56
N SER A 199 -20.33 -0.32 -20.95
CA SER A 199 -20.31 -1.69 -21.49
C SER A 199 -20.18 -2.71 -20.37
N PHE A 200 -21.03 -3.75 -20.39
CA PHE A 200 -21.01 -4.82 -19.40
C PHE A 200 -19.70 -5.60 -19.41
N VAL A 201 -19.17 -5.94 -20.59
CA VAL A 201 -17.89 -6.66 -20.74
C VAL A 201 -16.74 -5.82 -20.17
N ALA A 202 -16.75 -4.50 -20.41
CA ALA A 202 -15.73 -3.62 -19.89
C ALA A 202 -15.80 -3.44 -18.37
N ALA A 203 -17.00 -3.45 -17.80
CA ALA A 203 -17.22 -3.36 -16.36
C ALA A 203 -16.91 -4.68 -15.63
N GLY A 204 -17.12 -5.83 -16.27
CA GLY A 204 -16.79 -7.13 -15.68
C GLY A 204 -15.29 -7.40 -15.55
N MET A 205 -14.44 -6.82 -16.41
CA MET A 205 -13.00 -7.08 -16.37
C MET A 205 -12.28 -6.55 -15.11
N PRO A 206 -12.46 -5.27 -14.68
CA PRO A 206 -11.91 -4.79 -13.42
C PRO A 206 -12.35 -5.63 -12.23
N LEU A 207 -13.63 -5.99 -12.20
CA LEU A 207 -14.20 -6.75 -11.10
C LEU A 207 -13.63 -8.17 -11.04
N LEU A 208 -13.56 -8.87 -12.18
CA LEU A 208 -13.01 -10.22 -12.24
C LEU A 208 -11.52 -10.24 -11.83
N ASN A 209 -10.75 -9.25 -12.26
CA ASN A 209 -9.35 -9.12 -11.84
C ASN A 209 -9.21 -8.92 -10.33
N ALA A 210 -10.04 -8.03 -9.75
CA ALA A 210 -10.01 -7.76 -8.33
C ALA A 210 -10.39 -9.00 -7.51
N ILE A 211 -11.45 -9.70 -7.89
CA ILE A 211 -11.89 -10.95 -7.24
C ILE A 211 -10.79 -12.02 -7.32
N LEU A 212 -10.17 -12.23 -8.49
CA LEU A 212 -9.07 -13.20 -8.61
C LEU A 212 -7.88 -12.81 -7.74
N GLY A 213 -7.52 -11.52 -7.69
CA GLY A 213 -6.44 -11.04 -6.84
C GLY A 213 -6.71 -11.25 -5.36
N VAL A 214 -7.93 -11.00 -4.92
CA VAL A 214 -8.40 -11.25 -3.55
C VAL A 214 -8.33 -12.74 -3.23
N ILE A 215 -8.86 -13.62 -4.09
CA ILE A 215 -8.84 -15.08 -3.84
C ILE A 215 -7.40 -15.58 -3.71
N ILE A 216 -6.49 -15.15 -4.59
CA ILE A 216 -5.07 -15.53 -4.52
C ILE A 216 -4.43 -15.00 -3.25
N THR A 217 -4.73 -13.75 -2.87
CA THR A 217 -4.20 -13.13 -1.65
C THR A 217 -4.70 -13.86 -0.41
N MET A 218 -6.00 -14.16 -0.34
CA MET A 218 -6.64 -14.89 0.76
C MET A 218 -6.06 -16.30 0.92
N ALA A 219 -5.89 -17.01 -0.19
CA ALA A 219 -5.25 -18.32 -0.19
C ALA A 219 -3.77 -18.22 0.25
N GLY A 220 -3.06 -17.18 -0.17
CA GLY A 220 -1.69 -16.91 0.28
C GLY A 220 -1.60 -16.61 1.78
N ILE A 221 -2.51 -15.80 2.31
CA ILE A 221 -2.61 -15.49 3.75
C ILE A 221 -2.92 -16.76 4.54
N MET A 222 -3.89 -17.55 4.08
CA MET A 222 -4.23 -18.83 4.70
C MET A 222 -3.02 -19.77 4.69
N ALA A 223 -2.30 -19.93 3.57
CA ALA A 223 -1.09 -20.75 3.53
C ALA A 223 0.01 -20.23 4.47
N ALA A 224 0.10 -18.91 4.66
CA ALA A 224 1.10 -18.30 5.53
C ALA A 224 0.84 -18.54 7.03
N THR A 225 -0.39 -18.85 7.44
CA THR A 225 -0.71 -19.25 8.84
C THR A 225 0.07 -20.49 9.29
N GLY A 226 0.51 -21.34 8.36
CA GLY A 226 1.32 -22.51 8.67
C GLY A 226 2.72 -22.18 9.23
N VAL A 227 3.24 -20.99 8.94
CA VAL A 227 4.61 -20.56 9.29
C VAL A 227 4.68 -19.25 10.08
N ALA A 228 3.58 -18.50 10.18
CA ALA A 228 3.50 -17.23 10.90
C ALA A 228 2.14 -17.10 11.61
N THR A 229 2.12 -16.41 12.76
CA THR A 229 0.87 -16.06 13.44
C THR A 229 0.19 -14.90 12.71
N ILE A 230 -1.06 -15.11 12.30
CA ILE A 230 -1.85 -14.14 11.54
C ILE A 230 -3.18 -13.93 12.24
N ASN A 231 -3.51 -12.68 12.52
CA ASN A 231 -4.78 -12.29 13.14
C ASN A 231 -5.94 -12.33 12.13
N SER A 232 -7.16 -12.67 12.58
CA SER A 232 -8.37 -12.78 11.75
C SER A 232 -8.76 -11.47 11.04
N SER A 233 -8.30 -10.32 11.55
CA SER A 233 -8.48 -9.00 10.93
C SER A 233 -7.64 -8.81 9.65
N THR A 234 -6.52 -9.53 9.53
CA THR A 234 -5.60 -9.41 8.38
C THR A 234 -6.26 -9.83 7.07
N PRO A 235 -6.92 -11.00 6.98
CA PRO A 235 -7.71 -11.38 5.81
C PRO A 235 -8.78 -10.35 5.40
N MET A 236 -9.53 -9.80 6.36
CA MET A 236 -10.59 -8.82 6.09
C MET A 236 -10.04 -7.53 5.48
N LEU A 237 -8.93 -7.03 6.03
CA LEU A 237 -8.24 -5.87 5.44
C LEU A 237 -7.67 -6.16 4.06
N ALA A 238 -7.12 -7.35 3.85
CA ALA A 238 -6.64 -7.78 2.53
C ALA A 238 -7.78 -7.86 1.50
N LEU A 239 -8.98 -8.31 1.91
CA LEU A 239 -10.19 -8.31 1.09
C LEU A 239 -10.63 -6.89 0.74
N MET A 240 -10.81 -6.02 1.74
CA MET A 240 -11.24 -4.63 1.56
C MET A 240 -10.28 -3.86 0.63
N LEU A 241 -8.97 -3.95 0.90
CA LEU A 241 -7.93 -3.30 0.11
C LEU A 241 -7.79 -3.93 -1.28
N GLY A 242 -7.78 -5.26 -1.36
CA GLY A 242 -7.61 -6.00 -2.61
C GLY A 242 -8.71 -5.69 -3.61
N LEU A 243 -9.97 -5.60 -3.15
CA LEU A 243 -11.09 -5.18 -3.98
C LEU A 243 -10.97 -3.71 -4.41
N ALA A 244 -10.77 -2.79 -3.46
CA ALA A 244 -10.72 -1.35 -3.76
C ALA A 244 -9.58 -1.02 -4.75
N VAL A 245 -8.37 -1.44 -4.42
CA VAL A 245 -7.15 -1.18 -5.19
C VAL A 245 -7.18 -1.94 -6.53
N GLY A 246 -7.59 -3.21 -6.52
CA GLY A 246 -7.65 -4.04 -7.72
C GLY A 246 -8.63 -3.53 -8.77
N ILE A 247 -9.83 -3.08 -8.34
CA ILE A 247 -10.82 -2.50 -9.25
C ILE A 247 -10.29 -1.18 -9.84
N ASP A 248 -9.70 -0.33 -9.00
CA ASP A 248 -9.27 1.00 -9.43
C ASP A 248 -8.12 0.93 -10.44
N TYR A 249 -7.10 0.12 -10.17
CA TYR A 249 -5.95 -0.05 -11.07
C TYR A 249 -6.36 -0.61 -12.43
N ALA A 250 -7.30 -1.55 -12.43
CA ALA A 250 -7.84 -2.08 -13.67
C ALA A 250 -8.72 -1.06 -14.41
N LEU A 251 -9.51 -0.25 -13.68
CA LEU A 251 -10.33 0.82 -14.25
C LEU A 251 -9.48 1.85 -15.00
N PHE A 252 -8.36 2.30 -14.44
CA PHE A 252 -7.47 3.26 -15.11
C PHE A 252 -6.92 2.75 -16.43
N ILE A 253 -6.39 1.52 -16.44
CA ILE A 253 -5.82 0.90 -17.63
C ILE A 253 -6.90 0.70 -18.69
N ILE A 254 -8.09 0.20 -18.31
CA ILE A 254 -9.22 0.01 -19.23
C ILE A 254 -9.74 1.34 -19.76
N SER A 255 -9.90 2.35 -18.91
CA SER A 255 -10.37 3.67 -19.34
C SER A 255 -9.43 4.23 -20.41
N ARG A 256 -8.12 4.14 -20.19
CA ARG A 256 -7.11 4.59 -21.16
C ARG A 256 -7.16 3.81 -22.46
N HIS A 257 -7.30 2.48 -22.38
CA HIS A 257 -7.40 1.61 -23.56
C HIS A 257 -8.63 1.95 -24.40
N ARG A 258 -9.76 2.22 -23.74
CA ARG A 258 -11.01 2.57 -24.41
C ARG A 258 -11.01 3.95 -25.04
N ASP A 259 -10.37 4.92 -24.40
CA ASP A 259 -10.14 6.24 -25.00
C ASP A 259 -9.29 6.11 -26.27
N GLN A 260 -8.21 5.32 -26.23
CA GLN A 260 -7.36 5.07 -27.40
C GLN A 260 -8.10 4.31 -28.52
N LEU A 261 -8.92 3.31 -28.19
CA LEU A 261 -9.77 2.61 -29.17
C LEU A 261 -10.82 3.53 -29.80
N ARG A 262 -11.36 4.47 -29.02
CA ARG A 262 -12.31 5.48 -29.51
C ARG A 262 -11.66 6.39 -30.55
N ASP A 263 -10.38 6.72 -30.37
CA ASP A 263 -9.59 7.51 -31.31
C ASP A 263 -9.12 6.71 -32.54
N GLY A 264 -9.52 5.44 -32.65
CA GLY A 264 -9.26 4.59 -33.82
C GLY A 264 -7.96 3.79 -33.77
N MET A 265 -7.29 3.75 -32.61
CA MET A 265 -6.07 2.96 -32.43
C MET A 265 -6.34 1.45 -32.54
N ASP A 266 -5.39 0.70 -33.08
CA ASP A 266 -5.40 -0.76 -33.07
C ASP A 266 -5.43 -1.32 -31.63
N ALA A 267 -6.14 -2.43 -31.41
CA ALA A 267 -6.36 -2.98 -30.08
C ALA A 267 -5.07 -3.49 -29.40
N GLU A 268 -4.14 -4.09 -30.15
CA GLU A 268 -2.85 -4.54 -29.60
C GLU A 268 -2.00 -3.34 -29.16
N GLU A 269 -1.89 -2.34 -30.03
CA GLU A 269 -1.12 -1.13 -29.76
C GLU A 269 -1.72 -0.33 -28.60
N SER A 270 -3.05 -0.24 -28.55
CA SER A 270 -3.78 0.42 -27.48
C SER A 270 -3.56 -0.27 -26.13
N ALA A 271 -3.62 -1.61 -26.07
CA ALA A 271 -3.36 -2.34 -24.83
C ALA A 271 -1.91 -2.10 -24.35
N ALA A 272 -0.93 -2.17 -25.24
CA ALA A 272 0.46 -1.93 -24.91
C ALA A 272 0.73 -0.49 -24.42
N ARG A 273 0.16 0.53 -25.09
CA ARG A 273 0.30 1.94 -24.67
C ARG A 273 -0.41 2.23 -23.36
N SER A 274 -1.55 1.60 -23.11
CA SER A 274 -2.31 1.77 -21.87
C SER A 274 -1.55 1.22 -20.66
N VAL A 275 -0.98 0.02 -20.77
CA VAL A 275 -0.12 -0.55 -19.71
C VAL A 275 1.15 0.28 -19.53
N ALA A 276 1.70 0.84 -20.60
CA ALA A 276 2.91 1.66 -20.51
C ALA A 276 2.73 3.02 -19.85
N THR A 277 1.54 3.61 -19.96
CA THR A 277 1.22 4.94 -19.43
C THR A 277 0.45 4.82 -18.13
N ALA A 278 -0.82 4.41 -18.19
CA ALA A 278 -1.66 4.20 -17.01
C ALA A 278 -1.08 3.12 -16.08
N GLY A 279 -0.54 2.03 -16.62
CA GLY A 279 0.10 0.99 -15.79
C GLY A 279 1.37 1.47 -15.09
N SER A 280 2.08 2.46 -15.62
CA SER A 280 3.24 3.04 -14.93
C SER A 280 2.85 3.87 -13.71
N ALA A 281 1.72 4.58 -13.79
CA ALA A 281 1.11 5.24 -12.66
C ALA A 281 0.59 4.22 -11.63
N VAL A 282 -0.01 3.10 -12.07
CA VAL A 282 -0.43 1.99 -11.21
C VAL A 282 0.75 1.37 -10.43
N VAL A 283 1.91 1.17 -11.07
CA VAL A 283 3.12 0.67 -10.36
C VAL A 283 3.56 1.65 -9.28
N PHE A 284 3.57 2.94 -9.58
CA PHE A 284 4.00 3.97 -8.65
C PHE A 284 3.04 4.10 -7.45
N ALA A 285 1.75 4.13 -7.75
CA ALA A 285 0.65 4.05 -6.80
C ALA A 285 0.77 2.85 -5.87
N GLY A 286 0.81 1.65 -6.45
CA GLY A 286 0.93 0.41 -5.70
C GLY A 286 2.21 0.35 -4.87
N LEU A 287 3.34 0.85 -5.37
CA LEU A 287 4.58 0.93 -4.59
C LEU A 287 4.44 1.87 -3.38
N THR A 288 3.74 2.98 -3.54
CA THR A 288 3.49 3.92 -2.44
C THR A 288 2.63 3.27 -1.35
N VAL A 289 1.55 2.58 -1.74
CA VAL A 289 0.70 1.80 -0.83
C VAL A 289 1.51 0.69 -0.15
N MET A 290 2.30 -0.08 -0.91
CA MET A 290 3.13 -1.16 -0.36
C MET A 290 4.13 -0.66 0.68
N ILE A 291 4.80 0.48 0.42
CA ILE A 291 5.75 1.04 1.39
C ILE A 291 5.02 1.57 2.62
N ALA A 292 3.85 2.20 2.46
CA ALA A 292 3.05 2.68 3.59
C ALA A 292 2.60 1.52 4.50
N LEU A 293 2.14 0.42 3.89
CA LEU A 293 1.73 -0.79 4.60
C LEU A 293 2.91 -1.53 5.24
N ALA A 294 4.03 -1.67 4.54
CA ALA A 294 5.27 -2.20 5.11
C ALA A 294 5.81 -1.32 6.24
N GLY A 295 5.53 -0.02 6.20
CA GLY A 295 5.86 0.95 7.24
C GLY A 295 5.22 0.67 8.60
N LEU A 296 4.15 -0.14 8.67
CA LEU A 296 3.58 -0.59 9.94
C LEU A 296 4.62 -1.36 10.79
N GLY A 297 5.61 -2.00 10.14
CA GLY A 297 6.72 -2.65 10.84
C GLY A 297 7.57 -1.69 11.70
N VAL A 298 7.55 -0.39 11.40
CA VAL A 298 8.28 0.62 12.18
C VAL A 298 7.68 0.83 13.57
N ALA A 299 6.40 0.45 13.78
CA ALA A 299 5.78 0.50 15.10
C ALA A 299 6.40 -0.52 16.09
N GLY A 300 7.13 -1.54 15.60
CA GLY A 300 7.74 -2.55 16.47
C GLY A 300 6.71 -3.45 17.17
N ILE A 301 5.57 -3.68 16.50
CA ILE A 301 4.47 -4.51 16.98
C ILE A 301 4.29 -5.68 15.98
N PRO A 302 4.44 -6.95 16.43
CA PRO A 302 4.47 -8.09 15.52
C PRO A 302 3.22 -8.23 14.64
N PHE A 303 2.02 -8.17 15.24
CA PHE A 303 0.77 -8.37 14.49
C PHE A 303 0.53 -7.26 13.46
N LEU A 304 0.93 -6.00 13.74
CA LEU A 304 0.86 -4.92 12.75
C LEU A 304 1.86 -5.13 11.61
N THR A 305 3.02 -5.69 11.92
CA THR A 305 4.03 -5.99 10.91
C THR A 305 3.54 -7.09 9.97
N THR A 306 3.02 -8.19 10.51
CA THR A 306 2.49 -9.30 9.70
C THR A 306 1.29 -8.84 8.88
N MET A 307 0.40 -8.06 9.47
CA MET A 307 -0.76 -7.47 8.78
C MET A 307 -0.34 -6.51 7.65
N GLY A 308 0.59 -5.59 7.93
CA GLY A 308 1.11 -4.65 6.94
C GLY A 308 1.82 -5.35 5.77
N VAL A 309 2.63 -6.38 6.05
CA VAL A 309 3.30 -7.18 5.03
C VAL A 309 2.30 -7.98 4.20
N ALA A 310 1.32 -8.63 4.83
CA ALA A 310 0.27 -9.38 4.13
C ALA A 310 -0.54 -8.48 3.21
N ALA A 311 -0.95 -7.31 3.68
CA ALA A 311 -1.66 -6.32 2.89
C ALA A 311 -0.79 -5.77 1.74
N ALA A 312 0.50 -5.50 1.98
CA ALA A 312 1.43 -5.07 0.93
C ALA A 312 1.60 -6.14 -0.16
N ILE A 313 1.69 -7.43 0.22
CA ILE A 313 1.73 -8.55 -0.73
C ILE A 313 0.43 -8.62 -1.54
N GLY A 314 -0.73 -8.44 -0.89
CA GLY A 314 -2.02 -8.38 -1.58
C GLY A 314 -2.09 -7.27 -2.64
N VAL A 315 -1.59 -6.08 -2.31
CA VAL A 315 -1.45 -4.97 -3.27
C VAL A 315 -0.47 -5.31 -4.38
N ALA A 316 0.66 -5.95 -4.08
CA ALA A 316 1.62 -6.42 -5.09
C ALA A 316 0.98 -7.39 -6.09
N ILE A 317 0.17 -8.34 -5.59
CA ILE A 317 -0.61 -9.28 -6.41
C ILE A 317 -1.61 -8.53 -7.28
N ALA A 318 -2.35 -7.57 -6.71
CA ALA A 318 -3.31 -6.75 -7.46
C ALA A 318 -2.63 -5.96 -8.60
N VAL A 319 -1.47 -5.35 -8.34
CA VAL A 319 -0.66 -4.66 -9.36
C VAL A 319 -0.17 -5.64 -10.43
N ALA A 320 0.34 -6.82 -10.03
CA ALA A 320 0.81 -7.83 -10.97
C ALA A 320 -0.32 -8.31 -11.90
N ILE A 321 -1.52 -8.53 -11.36
CA ILE A 321 -2.73 -8.88 -12.12
C ILE A 321 -3.12 -7.75 -13.07
N ALA A 322 -3.16 -6.50 -12.60
CA ALA A 322 -3.49 -5.34 -13.42
C ALA A 322 -2.50 -5.13 -14.60
N LEU A 323 -1.24 -5.52 -14.45
CA LEU A 323 -0.21 -5.37 -15.48
C LEU A 323 -0.08 -6.57 -16.41
N THR A 324 -0.63 -7.74 -16.05
CA THR A 324 -0.45 -8.98 -16.81
C THR A 324 -1.78 -9.63 -17.21
N LEU A 325 -2.64 -9.98 -16.24
CA LEU A 325 -3.91 -10.63 -16.52
C LEU A 325 -4.86 -9.69 -17.26
N LEU A 326 -4.92 -8.42 -16.86
CA LEU A 326 -5.77 -7.44 -17.51
C LEU A 326 -5.45 -7.28 -19.01
N PRO A 327 -4.21 -6.99 -19.46
CA PRO A 327 -3.93 -6.91 -20.90
C PRO A 327 -4.18 -8.23 -21.65
N ALA A 328 -4.06 -9.39 -21.00
CA ALA A 328 -4.48 -10.66 -21.58
C ALA A 328 -6.00 -10.72 -21.80
N MET A 329 -6.80 -10.26 -20.84
CA MET A 329 -8.26 -10.13 -20.98
C MET A 329 -8.66 -9.11 -22.06
N LEU A 330 -7.94 -7.99 -22.17
CA LEU A 330 -8.11 -7.03 -23.26
C LEU A 330 -7.89 -7.72 -24.62
N GLY A 331 -6.89 -8.61 -24.73
CA GLY A 331 -6.64 -9.42 -25.92
C GLY A 331 -7.74 -10.43 -26.25
N LEU A 332 -8.49 -10.93 -25.26
CA LEU A 332 -9.65 -11.78 -25.51
C LEU A 332 -10.86 -10.98 -26.00
N ALA A 333 -11.04 -9.78 -25.46
CA ALA A 333 -12.15 -8.91 -25.84
C ALA A 333 -11.91 -8.22 -27.20
N GLY A 334 -10.66 -7.87 -27.50
CA GLY A 334 -10.24 -7.18 -28.73
C GLY A 334 -11.09 -5.93 -29.00
N ASP A 335 -11.51 -5.76 -30.25
CA ASP A 335 -12.33 -4.62 -30.68
C ASP A 335 -13.74 -4.56 -30.07
N ARG A 336 -14.20 -5.60 -29.34
CA ARG A 336 -15.51 -5.56 -28.66
C ARG A 336 -15.59 -4.47 -27.58
N LEU A 337 -14.43 -3.97 -27.12
CA LEU A 337 -14.32 -2.89 -26.14
C LEU A 337 -14.42 -1.49 -26.77
N ARG A 338 -14.40 -1.39 -28.10
CA ARG A 338 -14.50 -0.12 -28.80
C ARG A 338 -15.83 0.55 -28.46
N PRO A 339 -15.83 1.75 -27.85
CA PRO A 339 -17.07 2.42 -27.49
C PRO A 339 -17.95 2.64 -28.72
N LYS A 340 -19.20 2.19 -28.69
CA LYS A 340 -20.15 2.49 -29.78
C LYS A 340 -20.44 4.00 -29.76
N PRO A 341 -20.34 4.71 -30.90
CA PRO A 341 -20.68 6.12 -30.95
C PRO A 341 -22.16 6.31 -30.59
N SER A 342 -22.44 7.27 -29.72
CA SER A 342 -23.82 7.57 -29.28
C SER A 342 -24.70 7.94 -30.48
N ARG A 343 -26.01 7.63 -30.41
CA ARG A 343 -27.00 7.97 -31.45
C ARG A 343 -27.00 9.48 -31.78
N LYS A 344 -26.68 10.35 -30.81
CA LYS A 344 -26.49 11.79 -31.00
C LYS A 344 -25.13 12.17 -31.61
N GLU A 345 -24.06 11.40 -31.34
CA GLU A 345 -22.74 11.61 -31.95
C GLU A 345 -22.74 11.26 -33.43
N ARG A 346 -23.45 10.19 -33.82
CA ARG A 346 -23.72 9.89 -35.23
C ARG A 346 -24.48 11.03 -35.92
N LYS A 347 -25.48 11.60 -35.24
CA LYS A 347 -26.28 12.71 -35.79
C LYS A 347 -25.45 14.01 -35.92
N GLN A 348 -24.60 14.33 -34.94
CA GLN A 348 -23.72 15.50 -34.98
C GLN A 348 -22.52 15.36 -35.94
N SER A 349 -21.92 14.17 -36.06
CA SER A 349 -20.87 13.90 -37.05
C SER A 349 -21.41 13.96 -38.49
N ALA A 350 -22.66 13.52 -38.69
CA ALA A 350 -23.36 13.69 -39.96
C ALA A 350 -23.67 15.18 -40.26
N LEU A 351 -23.98 15.99 -39.22
CA LEU A 351 -24.21 17.43 -39.36
C LEU A 351 -22.92 18.26 -39.50
N SER A 352 -21.79 17.84 -38.90
CA SER A 352 -20.50 18.54 -39.02
C SER A 352 -19.79 18.25 -40.33
N LYS A 353 -20.05 17.09 -40.97
CA LYS A 353 -19.62 16.85 -42.36
C LYS A 353 -20.35 17.74 -43.38
N ALA A 354 -21.43 18.42 -42.97
CA ALA A 354 -22.20 19.33 -43.82
C ALA A 354 -21.89 20.82 -43.57
N SER A 355 -20.97 21.17 -42.65
CA SER A 355 -20.59 22.57 -42.39
C SER A 355 -19.09 22.71 -42.17
N ASP A 356 -18.40 23.26 -43.17
CA ASP A 356 -17.01 23.72 -43.07
C ASP A 356 -16.94 24.94 -42.14
N GLY A 357 -16.57 24.69 -40.89
CA GLY A 357 -16.33 25.73 -39.91
C GLY A 357 -15.81 25.11 -38.62
N ALA A 358 -14.56 25.44 -38.26
CA ALA A 358 -13.92 25.03 -37.02
C ALA A 358 -14.66 25.61 -35.80
N ARG A 359 -15.75 24.95 -35.38
CA ARG A 359 -16.41 25.22 -34.10
C ARG A 359 -15.64 24.53 -32.99
N VAL A 360 -15.27 25.32 -31.98
CA VAL A 360 -14.75 24.84 -30.70
C VAL A 360 -15.68 23.74 -30.16
N PRO A 361 -15.17 22.59 -29.70
CA PRO A 361 -16.04 21.50 -29.23
C PRO A 361 -16.92 21.99 -28.07
N GLU A 362 -18.24 21.95 -28.23
CA GLU A 362 -19.15 22.22 -27.12
C GLU A 362 -18.96 21.17 -26.02
N LEU A 363 -18.55 21.61 -24.82
CA LEU A 363 -18.44 20.78 -23.62
C LEU A 363 -19.81 20.11 -23.33
N ARG A 364 -19.87 18.77 -23.27
CA ARG A 364 -21.12 18.02 -23.14
C ARG A 364 -21.45 17.66 -21.69
N GLY A 365 -22.71 17.85 -21.26
CA GLY A 365 -23.30 17.29 -20.05
C GLY A 365 -22.40 17.34 -18.80
N ALA A 366 -21.91 16.18 -18.36
CA ALA A 366 -20.99 16.03 -17.23
C ALA A 366 -19.73 16.91 -17.33
N GLN A 367 -19.20 17.17 -18.53
CA GLN A 367 -18.07 18.10 -18.71
C GLN A 367 -18.46 19.54 -18.38
N ARG A 368 -19.73 19.95 -18.57
CA ARG A 368 -20.23 21.28 -18.15
C ARG A 368 -20.35 21.35 -16.64
N PHE A 369 -20.79 20.27 -15.99
CA PHE A 369 -20.84 20.17 -14.53
C PHE A 369 -19.44 20.31 -13.93
N PHE A 370 -18.47 19.52 -14.38
CA PHE A 370 -17.08 19.60 -13.91
C PHE A 370 -16.42 20.94 -14.24
N ALA A 371 -16.71 21.51 -15.43
CA ALA A 371 -16.24 22.86 -15.77
C ALA A 371 -16.85 23.94 -14.87
N GLY A 372 -18.10 23.77 -14.43
CA GLY A 372 -18.77 24.63 -13.45
C GLY A 372 -18.14 24.48 -12.07
N TRP A 373 -17.92 23.25 -11.61
CA TRP A 373 -17.29 22.95 -10.33
C TRP A 373 -15.91 23.57 -10.21
N VAL A 374 -15.01 23.29 -11.17
CA VAL A 374 -13.65 23.84 -11.12
C VAL A 374 -13.67 25.37 -11.19
N LYS A 375 -14.60 25.96 -11.95
CA LYS A 375 -14.79 27.41 -12.02
C LYS A 375 -15.22 27.98 -10.68
N VAL A 376 -16.14 27.33 -9.96
CA VAL A 376 -16.56 27.75 -8.62
C VAL A 376 -15.39 27.64 -7.64
N ALA A 377 -14.71 26.48 -7.62
CA ALA A 377 -13.56 26.24 -6.74
C ALA A 377 -12.43 27.27 -6.93
N THR A 378 -12.19 27.68 -8.18
CA THR A 378 -11.12 28.63 -8.55
C THR A 378 -11.58 30.10 -8.65
N LYS A 379 -12.87 30.42 -8.44
CA LYS A 379 -13.38 31.79 -8.59
C LYS A 379 -12.82 32.73 -7.53
N ILE A 380 -12.85 32.30 -6.27
CA ILE A 380 -12.28 33.02 -5.12
C ILE A 380 -11.46 32.00 -4.31
N PRO A 381 -10.25 31.65 -4.79
CA PRO A 381 -9.51 30.51 -4.25
C PRO A 381 -9.23 30.60 -2.74
N ILE A 382 -8.99 31.81 -2.20
CA ILE A 382 -8.75 32.01 -0.76
C ILE A 382 -9.99 31.62 0.06
N LEU A 383 -11.18 32.06 -0.36
CA LEU A 383 -12.43 31.73 0.33
C LEU A 383 -12.67 30.22 0.31
N THR A 384 -12.47 29.58 -0.85
CA THR A 384 -12.59 28.12 -0.98
C THR A 384 -11.64 27.40 -0.02
N VAL A 385 -10.37 27.82 0.06
CA VAL A 385 -9.38 27.23 0.98
C VAL A 385 -9.80 27.40 2.43
N VAL A 386 -10.19 28.61 2.85
CA VAL A 386 -10.57 28.88 4.25
C VAL A 386 -11.81 28.10 4.65
N VAL A 387 -12.84 28.04 3.80
CA VAL A 387 -14.07 27.30 4.07
C VAL A 387 -13.80 25.80 4.19
N ILE A 388 -13.00 25.23 3.28
CA ILE A 388 -12.70 23.79 3.32
C ILE A 388 -11.79 23.44 4.51
N VAL A 389 -10.70 24.18 4.71
CA VAL A 389 -9.78 23.93 5.82
C VAL A 389 -10.49 24.14 7.16
N GLY A 390 -11.31 25.19 7.28
CA GLY A 390 -12.11 25.43 8.48
C GLY A 390 -13.19 24.37 8.72
N GLY A 391 -13.90 23.96 7.67
CA GLY A 391 -14.94 22.92 7.75
C GLY A 391 -14.38 21.53 8.09
N LEU A 392 -13.29 21.12 7.43
CA LEU A 392 -12.61 19.87 7.74
C LEU A 392 -11.92 19.93 9.11
N GLY A 393 -11.35 21.08 9.47
CA GLY A 393 -10.80 21.32 10.81
C GLY A 393 -11.86 21.19 11.90
N ALA A 394 -13.06 21.73 11.69
CA ALA A 394 -14.19 21.57 12.60
C ALA A 394 -14.66 20.11 12.68
N LEU A 395 -14.73 19.41 11.54
CA LEU A 395 -15.06 17.98 11.50
C LEU A 395 -13.99 17.11 12.17
N ALA A 396 -12.74 17.56 12.23
CA ALA A 396 -11.65 16.88 12.92
C ALA A 396 -11.58 17.18 14.44
N LEU A 397 -12.34 18.15 14.96
CA LEU A 397 -12.32 18.48 16.40
C LEU A 397 -12.73 17.30 17.31
N PRO A 398 -13.77 16.50 16.99
CA PRO A 398 -14.15 15.34 17.80
C PRO A 398 -13.01 14.32 17.95
N ALA A 399 -12.08 14.24 16.98
CA ALA A 399 -10.95 13.31 17.04
C ALA A 399 -10.03 13.53 18.25
N ARG A 400 -10.12 14.67 18.95
CA ARG A 400 -9.38 14.91 20.20
C ARG A 400 -9.89 14.07 21.37
N GLY A 401 -11.15 13.65 21.33
CA GLY A 401 -11.75 12.77 22.33
C GLY A 401 -11.67 11.29 21.93
N LEU A 402 -10.83 10.93 20.95
CA LEU A 402 -10.72 9.57 20.47
C LEU A 402 -10.13 8.66 21.55
N GLU A 403 -11.00 7.92 22.23
CA GLU A 403 -10.63 6.82 23.12
C GLU A 403 -10.23 5.57 22.31
N LEU A 404 -9.11 4.96 22.70
CA LEU A 404 -8.48 3.86 22.00
C LEU A 404 -8.32 2.66 22.95
N ALA A 405 -8.90 1.52 22.57
CA ALA A 405 -8.74 0.26 23.29
C ALA A 405 -8.64 -0.92 22.32
N LEU A 406 -8.16 -2.07 22.80
CA LEU A 406 -8.29 -3.32 22.04
C LEU A 406 -9.70 -3.90 22.22
N PRO A 407 -10.23 -4.61 21.20
CA PRO A 407 -11.52 -5.27 21.30
C PRO A 407 -11.56 -6.30 22.43
N ASP A 408 -12.65 -6.30 23.17
CA ASP A 408 -13.02 -7.36 24.13
C ASP A 408 -14.35 -8.01 23.70
N ASN A 409 -14.88 -8.93 24.51
CA ASN A 409 -16.16 -9.58 24.24
C ASN A 409 -17.36 -8.62 24.23
N GLY A 410 -17.22 -7.40 24.75
CA GLY A 410 -18.21 -6.33 24.59
C GLY A 410 -18.29 -5.80 23.15
N SER A 411 -17.24 -5.93 22.35
CA SER A 411 -17.28 -5.49 20.94
C SER A 411 -17.95 -6.49 19.99
N ALA A 412 -18.27 -7.70 20.48
CA ALA A 412 -18.87 -8.77 19.69
C ALA A 412 -20.33 -8.47 19.29
N ALA A 413 -20.80 -9.13 18.22
CA ALA A 413 -22.14 -8.92 17.68
C ALA A 413 -23.25 -9.20 18.72
N ALA A 414 -24.30 -8.38 18.70
CA ALA A 414 -25.45 -8.53 19.60
C ALA A 414 -26.08 -9.93 19.47
N GLY A 415 -26.31 -10.59 20.61
CA GLY A 415 -26.87 -11.94 20.67
C GLY A 415 -25.85 -13.07 20.49
N SER A 416 -24.57 -12.78 20.21
CA SER A 416 -23.53 -13.80 20.27
C SER A 416 -23.30 -14.29 21.71
N PRO A 417 -22.94 -15.57 21.93
CA PRO A 417 -22.67 -16.09 23.27
C PRO A 417 -21.61 -15.30 24.04
N ALA A 418 -20.57 -14.82 23.35
CA ALA A 418 -19.53 -13.96 23.92
C ALA A 418 -20.10 -12.64 24.45
N ARG A 419 -20.93 -11.94 23.64
CA ARG A 419 -21.56 -10.68 24.04
C ARG A 419 -22.58 -10.87 25.16
N VAL A 420 -23.41 -11.92 25.09
CA VAL A 420 -24.41 -12.23 26.12
C VAL A 420 -23.72 -12.54 27.45
N THR A 421 -22.67 -13.36 27.44
CA THR A 421 -21.88 -13.68 28.63
C THR A 421 -21.26 -12.42 29.25
N PHE A 422 -20.64 -11.56 28.42
CA PHE A 422 -20.04 -10.30 28.87
C PHE A 422 -21.07 -9.36 29.53
N ASP A 423 -22.24 -9.19 28.90
CA ASP A 423 -23.32 -8.34 29.41
C ASP A 423 -23.91 -8.89 30.72
N LEU A 424 -24.07 -10.21 30.84
CA LEU A 424 -24.55 -10.84 32.07
C LEU A 424 -23.52 -10.71 33.21
N ILE A 425 -22.22 -10.92 32.95
CA ILE A 425 -21.17 -10.72 33.96
C ILE A 425 -21.17 -9.26 34.43
N GLY A 426 -21.19 -8.31 33.48
CA GLY A 426 -21.24 -6.89 33.79
C GLY A 426 -22.47 -6.49 34.62
N LYS A 427 -23.64 -7.10 34.34
CA LYS A 427 -24.90 -6.85 35.05
C LYS A 427 -24.92 -7.40 36.48
N TYR A 428 -24.45 -8.64 36.69
CA TYR A 428 -24.61 -9.34 37.97
C TYR A 428 -23.39 -9.25 38.91
N PHE A 429 -22.20 -9.06 38.35
CA PHE A 429 -20.94 -8.97 39.11
C PHE A 429 -20.30 -7.57 39.02
N GLY A 430 -20.66 -6.78 38.00
CA GLY A 430 -20.11 -5.44 37.76
C GLY A 430 -19.11 -5.42 36.59
N PRO A 431 -18.84 -4.24 36.01
CA PRO A 431 -18.11 -4.13 34.75
C PRO A 431 -16.66 -4.60 34.83
N GLY A 432 -16.00 -4.51 35.99
CA GLY A 432 -14.60 -4.90 36.13
C GLY A 432 -14.35 -6.40 36.22
N TYR A 433 -15.39 -7.24 36.41
CA TYR A 433 -15.24 -8.70 36.34
C TYR A 433 -14.89 -9.20 34.95
N ASN A 434 -15.20 -8.41 33.91
CA ASN A 434 -14.76 -8.68 32.54
C ASN A 434 -13.30 -8.26 32.30
N ALA A 435 -12.62 -7.65 33.28
CA ALA A 435 -11.28 -7.10 33.12
C ALA A 435 -10.37 -7.32 34.36
N PRO A 436 -10.23 -8.57 34.84
CA PRO A 436 -9.37 -8.84 35.99
C PRO A 436 -7.89 -8.57 35.66
N LEU A 437 -7.17 -8.02 36.63
CA LEU A 437 -5.73 -7.86 36.59
C LEU A 437 -5.09 -8.96 37.44
N ILE A 438 -3.91 -9.42 37.04
CA ILE A 438 -3.12 -10.37 37.84
C ILE A 438 -1.83 -9.66 38.25
N VAL A 439 -1.58 -9.58 39.53
CA VAL A 439 -0.30 -9.13 40.07
C VAL A 439 0.50 -10.36 40.47
N THR A 440 1.70 -10.51 39.91
CA THR A 440 2.63 -11.58 40.27
C THR A 440 3.67 -11.05 41.23
N ALA A 441 4.11 -11.88 42.16
CA ALA A 441 5.14 -11.56 43.14
C ALA A 441 6.20 -12.68 43.18
N ASN A 442 7.49 -12.34 43.11
CA ASN A 442 8.57 -13.32 43.24
C ASN A 442 8.92 -13.56 44.72
N ILE A 443 8.29 -14.56 45.31
CA ILE A 443 8.41 -14.89 46.73
C ILE A 443 9.53 -15.90 47.04
N VAL A 444 10.36 -16.28 46.05
CA VAL A 444 11.47 -17.26 46.22
C VAL A 444 12.40 -16.92 47.39
N THR A 445 12.65 -15.63 47.60
CA THR A 445 13.58 -15.16 48.63
C THR A 445 12.91 -14.78 49.95
N SER A 446 11.58 -14.84 50.02
CA SER A 446 10.81 -14.51 51.21
C SER A 446 10.88 -15.62 52.25
N SER A 447 11.13 -15.25 53.50
CA SER A 447 11.02 -16.15 54.65
C SER A 447 9.59 -16.30 55.16
N ASP A 448 8.66 -15.45 54.72
CA ASP A 448 7.23 -15.50 55.05
C ASP A 448 6.38 -15.25 53.78
N PRO A 449 6.22 -16.25 52.91
CA PRO A 449 5.47 -16.08 51.67
C PRO A 449 3.98 -15.80 51.87
N LEU A 450 3.38 -16.25 52.98
CA LEU A 450 1.97 -15.99 53.26
C LEU A 450 1.76 -14.56 53.77
N GLY A 451 2.60 -14.09 54.71
CA GLY A 451 2.56 -12.71 55.18
C GLY A 451 2.75 -11.70 54.04
N VAL A 452 3.73 -11.93 53.15
CA VAL A 452 3.95 -11.07 51.97
C VAL A 452 2.72 -11.03 51.05
N MET A 453 2.00 -12.14 50.89
CA MET A 453 0.79 -12.16 50.07
C MET A 453 -0.40 -11.47 50.74
N ASP A 454 -0.53 -11.57 52.06
CA ASP A 454 -1.56 -10.88 52.84
C ASP A 454 -1.31 -9.36 52.87
N ASP A 455 -0.04 -8.94 53.00
CA ASP A 455 0.36 -7.53 52.93
C ASP A 455 0.10 -6.96 51.52
N LEU A 456 0.52 -7.69 50.48
CA LEU A 456 0.27 -7.29 49.08
C LEU A 456 -1.22 -7.19 48.77
N LYS A 457 -2.02 -8.14 49.26
CA LYS A 457 -3.47 -8.11 49.13
C LYS A 457 -4.05 -6.86 49.79
N SER A 458 -3.68 -6.58 51.03
CA SER A 458 -4.23 -5.45 51.80
C SER A 458 -3.87 -4.11 51.15
N GLU A 459 -2.63 -3.95 50.71
CA GLU A 459 -2.17 -2.72 50.05
C GLU A 459 -2.87 -2.49 48.71
N ILE A 460 -3.15 -3.56 47.95
CA ILE A 460 -3.92 -3.46 46.70
C ILE A 460 -5.40 -3.19 46.98
N GLU A 461 -6.02 -3.81 47.98
CA GLU A 461 -7.42 -3.57 48.35
C GLU A 461 -7.68 -2.10 48.72
N ASP A 462 -6.70 -1.42 49.33
CA ASP A 462 -6.77 -0.01 49.69
C ASP A 462 -6.61 0.95 48.50
N LEU A 463 -6.23 0.46 47.31
CA LEU A 463 -6.05 1.32 46.15
C LEU A 463 -7.38 1.85 45.60
N PRO A 464 -7.46 3.15 45.25
CA PRO A 464 -8.62 3.69 44.56
C PRO A 464 -8.88 2.95 43.24
N GLY A 465 -10.10 2.48 43.06
CA GLY A 465 -10.56 1.83 41.84
C GLY A 465 -10.54 0.30 41.87
N VAL A 466 -10.07 -0.33 42.95
CA VAL A 466 -10.23 -1.78 43.19
C VAL A 466 -11.63 -2.05 43.74
N ALA A 467 -12.33 -3.03 43.16
CA ALA A 467 -13.61 -3.51 43.67
C ALA A 467 -13.44 -4.65 44.66
N SER A 468 -12.60 -5.63 44.32
CA SER A 468 -12.27 -6.76 45.19
C SER A 468 -10.96 -7.43 44.79
N VAL A 469 -10.39 -8.21 45.73
CA VAL A 469 -9.23 -9.07 45.51
C VAL A 469 -9.64 -10.52 45.84
N PRO A 470 -10.29 -11.23 44.89
CA PRO A 470 -10.91 -12.53 45.16
C PRO A 470 -9.89 -13.65 45.40
N LEU A 471 -8.65 -13.49 44.97
CA LEU A 471 -7.60 -14.49 45.10
C LEU A 471 -6.26 -13.83 45.43
N ALA A 472 -5.61 -14.28 46.51
CA ALA A 472 -4.22 -13.97 46.83
C ALA A 472 -3.59 -15.25 47.39
N THR A 473 -2.71 -15.89 46.62
CA THR A 473 -2.10 -17.17 47.03
C THR A 473 -0.71 -17.36 46.45
N PRO A 474 0.22 -17.98 47.20
CA PRO A 474 1.42 -18.57 46.62
C PRO A 474 1.06 -19.78 45.73
N ASN A 475 1.94 -20.09 44.78
CA ASN A 475 1.88 -21.34 44.03
C ASN A 475 2.32 -22.53 44.90
N GLN A 476 2.16 -23.75 44.39
CA GLN A 476 2.49 -24.98 45.13
C GLN A 476 3.95 -25.06 45.59
N ASN A 477 4.87 -24.45 44.82
CA ASN A 477 6.30 -24.41 45.13
C ASN A 477 6.70 -23.23 46.04
N ALA A 478 5.76 -22.35 46.38
CA ALA A 478 6.00 -21.09 47.11
C ALA A 478 7.13 -20.22 46.51
N ASP A 479 7.30 -20.25 45.20
CA ASP A 479 8.26 -19.42 44.46
C ASP A 479 7.59 -18.18 43.83
N THR A 480 6.30 -18.27 43.51
CA THR A 480 5.54 -17.22 42.84
C THR A 480 4.20 -17.03 43.52
N GLY A 481 3.90 -15.79 43.90
CA GLY A 481 2.60 -15.37 44.39
C GLY A 481 1.75 -14.76 43.28
N ILE A 482 0.43 -14.97 43.36
CA ILE A 482 -0.54 -14.29 42.48
C ILE A 482 -1.59 -13.56 43.33
N VAL A 483 -1.92 -12.35 42.91
CA VAL A 483 -3.05 -11.57 43.42
C VAL A 483 -3.94 -11.22 42.25
N GLN A 484 -5.17 -11.73 42.23
CA GLN A 484 -6.17 -11.37 41.24
C GLN A 484 -6.92 -10.13 41.74
N VAL A 485 -6.94 -9.08 40.93
CA VAL A 485 -7.54 -7.78 41.26
C VAL A 485 -8.69 -7.55 40.31
N VAL A 486 -9.88 -7.32 40.84
CA VAL A 486 -11.06 -6.95 40.05
C VAL A 486 -11.22 -5.42 40.13
N PRO A 487 -11.09 -4.69 39.01
CA PRO A 487 -11.33 -3.25 38.99
C PRO A 487 -12.81 -2.92 39.26
N SER A 488 -13.08 -1.67 39.63
CA SER A 488 -14.45 -1.14 39.74
C SER A 488 -15.04 -0.68 38.39
N SER A 489 -14.20 -0.51 37.37
CA SER A 489 -14.53 0.00 36.04
C SER A 489 -14.22 -1.02 34.94
N ALA A 490 -14.74 -0.80 33.73
CA ALA A 490 -14.49 -1.68 32.58
C ALA A 490 -13.01 -1.67 32.15
N GLY A 491 -12.56 -2.72 31.46
CA GLY A 491 -11.15 -2.90 31.09
C GLY A 491 -10.59 -1.87 30.11
N ASP A 492 -11.47 -1.31 29.29
CA ASP A 492 -11.18 -0.30 28.28
C ASP A 492 -11.28 1.14 28.81
N SER A 493 -11.61 1.31 30.10
CA SER A 493 -11.78 2.62 30.73
C SER A 493 -10.46 3.24 31.19
N GLU A 494 -10.39 4.58 31.14
CA GLU A 494 -9.23 5.33 31.62
C GLU A 494 -8.99 5.12 33.14
N GLN A 495 -10.06 4.84 33.90
CA GLN A 495 -9.97 4.55 35.34
C GLN A 495 -9.20 3.24 35.62
N THR A 496 -9.46 2.19 34.84
CA THR A 496 -8.75 0.91 34.95
C THR A 496 -7.30 1.05 34.50
N LYS A 497 -7.04 1.82 33.45
CA LYS A 497 -5.67 2.15 33.03
C LYS A 497 -4.86 2.84 34.14
N GLN A 498 -5.47 3.84 34.80
CA GLN A 498 -4.84 4.50 35.94
C GLN A 498 -4.65 3.56 37.14
N LEU A 499 -5.55 2.58 37.35
CA LEU A 499 -5.37 1.56 38.38
C LEU A 499 -4.14 0.68 38.09
N VAL A 500 -3.97 0.22 36.85
CA VAL A 500 -2.78 -0.53 36.44
C VAL A 500 -1.52 0.27 36.70
N GLN A 501 -1.52 1.57 36.37
CA GLN A 501 -0.39 2.44 36.65
C GLN A 501 -0.13 2.59 38.16
N ARG A 502 -1.18 2.77 38.97
CA ARG A 502 -1.06 2.84 40.44
C ARG A 502 -0.44 1.57 41.02
N ILE A 503 -0.87 0.39 40.57
CA ILE A 503 -0.30 -0.89 41.02
C ILE A 503 1.18 -1.00 40.60
N ARG A 504 1.54 -0.53 39.41
CA ARG A 504 2.94 -0.49 38.96
C ARG A 504 3.80 0.47 39.78
N ASP A 505 3.24 1.60 40.18
CA ASP A 505 3.92 2.61 40.99
C ASP A 505 4.19 2.09 42.43
N LEU A 506 3.44 1.10 42.92
CA LEU A 506 3.73 0.39 44.18
C LEU A 506 4.97 -0.50 44.11
N ALA A 507 5.31 -1.03 42.92
CA ALA A 507 6.33 -2.06 42.78
C ALA A 507 7.72 -1.71 43.38
N PRO A 508 8.26 -0.48 43.17
CA PRO A 508 9.54 -0.10 43.77
C PRO A 508 9.49 0.09 45.29
N GLY A 509 8.30 0.39 45.86
CA GLY A 509 8.08 0.45 47.29
C GLY A 509 8.09 -0.95 47.90
N PHE A 510 7.28 -1.82 47.33
CA PHE A 510 7.12 -3.21 47.77
C PHE A 510 8.43 -4.00 47.68
N GLU A 511 9.21 -3.83 46.61
CA GLU A 511 10.52 -4.48 46.46
C GLU A 511 11.52 -4.04 47.54
N ARG A 512 11.49 -2.76 47.94
CA ARG A 512 12.38 -2.24 49.00
C ARG A 512 12.01 -2.76 50.39
N GLU A 513 10.72 -2.99 50.64
CA GLU A 513 10.22 -3.42 51.95
C GLU A 513 10.29 -4.94 52.13
N HIS A 514 9.82 -5.70 51.13
CA HIS A 514 9.68 -7.15 51.21
C HIS A 514 10.72 -7.93 50.38
N GLY A 515 11.66 -7.25 49.71
CA GLY A 515 12.67 -7.88 48.85
C GLY A 515 12.09 -8.60 47.64
N THR A 516 10.82 -8.35 47.32
CA THR A 516 10.04 -9.08 46.33
C THR A 516 9.61 -8.15 45.20
N ALA A 517 10.08 -8.42 43.99
CA ALA A 517 9.61 -7.73 42.80
C ALA A 517 8.19 -8.19 42.44
N ILE A 518 7.30 -7.22 42.20
CA ILE A 518 5.94 -7.45 41.70
C ILE A 518 5.80 -6.98 40.25
N ALA A 519 4.89 -7.61 39.52
CA ALA A 519 4.57 -7.19 38.15
C ALA A 519 3.07 -7.36 37.87
N VAL A 520 2.50 -6.46 37.07
CA VAL A 520 1.09 -6.51 36.67
C VAL A 520 0.97 -7.14 35.28
N THR A 521 0.12 -8.15 35.18
CA THR A 521 -0.19 -8.91 33.98
C THR A 521 -1.70 -9.22 33.89
N GLY A 522 -2.07 -10.12 32.99
CA GLY A 522 -3.45 -10.39 32.59
C GLY A 522 -3.79 -9.76 31.24
N SER A 523 -4.84 -10.25 30.59
CA SER A 523 -5.27 -9.80 29.25
C SER A 523 -5.53 -8.29 29.21
N THR A 524 -6.14 -7.73 30.25
CA THR A 524 -6.38 -6.28 30.39
C THR A 524 -5.08 -5.47 30.48
N ALA A 525 -4.11 -5.90 31.31
CA ALA A 525 -2.84 -5.19 31.44
C ALA A 525 -2.02 -5.25 30.14
N ILE A 526 -2.05 -6.39 29.44
CA ILE A 526 -1.42 -6.55 28.12
C ILE A 526 -2.12 -5.64 27.10
N ALA A 527 -3.44 -5.58 27.11
CA ALA A 527 -4.20 -4.74 26.20
C ALA A 527 -3.93 -3.25 26.40
N ILE A 528 -3.76 -2.82 27.66
CA ILE A 528 -3.34 -1.45 28.01
C ILE A 528 -1.93 -1.17 27.47
N ASP A 529 -0.95 -2.05 27.73
CA ASP A 529 0.43 -1.87 27.26
C ASP A 529 0.54 -1.82 25.73
N VAL A 530 -0.23 -2.68 25.05
CA VAL A 530 -0.32 -2.68 23.59
C VAL A 530 -0.93 -1.38 23.09
N SER A 531 -2.00 -0.90 23.72
CA SER A 531 -2.67 0.36 23.36
C SER A 531 -1.78 1.57 23.56
N ASP A 532 -1.01 1.62 24.66
CA ASP A 532 -0.05 2.69 24.92
C ASP A 532 1.08 2.70 23.88
N LYS A 533 1.67 1.54 23.59
CA LYS A 533 2.72 1.45 22.57
C LYS A 533 2.20 1.79 21.17
N LEU A 534 0.95 1.45 20.85
CA LEU A 534 0.29 1.86 19.62
C LEU A 534 0.12 3.38 19.55
N GLY A 535 -0.35 3.99 20.62
CA GLY A 535 -0.48 5.44 20.77
C GLY A 535 0.85 6.17 20.57
N ASP A 536 1.90 5.71 21.24
CA ASP A 536 3.26 6.25 21.12
C ASP A 536 3.84 6.10 19.71
N ALA A 537 3.46 5.04 18.99
CA ALA A 537 3.90 4.80 17.62
C ALA A 537 3.19 5.68 16.57
N LEU A 538 2.06 6.34 16.90
CA LEU A 538 1.27 7.15 15.96
C LEU A 538 2.08 8.29 15.35
N LEU A 539 2.80 9.05 16.17
CA LEU A 539 3.56 10.21 15.71
C LEU A 539 4.78 9.80 14.87
N PRO A 540 5.65 8.86 15.31
CA PRO A 540 6.73 8.33 14.48
C PRO A 540 6.25 7.77 13.14
N PHE A 541 5.16 6.99 13.15
CA PHE A 541 4.57 6.43 11.94
C PHE A 541 4.01 7.53 11.01
N GLY A 542 3.29 8.51 11.56
CA GLY A 542 2.80 9.65 10.80
C GLY A 542 3.94 10.46 10.15
N ILE A 543 5.03 10.70 10.88
CA ILE A 543 6.24 11.36 10.35
C ILE A 543 6.85 10.53 9.21
N LEU A 544 6.93 9.21 9.37
CA LEU A 544 7.46 8.32 8.34
C LEU A 544 6.60 8.38 7.07
N VAL A 545 5.29 8.19 7.19
CA VAL A 545 4.35 8.16 6.06
C VAL A 545 4.32 9.51 5.34
N VAL A 546 4.13 10.61 6.09
CA VAL A 546 4.11 11.96 5.52
C VAL A 546 5.49 12.33 4.95
N GLY A 547 6.57 12.03 5.65
CA GLY A 547 7.94 12.31 5.20
C GLY A 547 8.27 11.58 3.90
N LEU A 548 7.96 10.29 3.84
CA LEU A 548 8.11 9.49 2.63
C LEU A 548 7.25 10.04 1.49
N SER A 549 6.01 10.45 1.77
CA SER A 549 5.12 11.06 0.78
C SER A 549 5.72 12.30 0.14
N LEU A 550 6.31 13.17 0.96
CA LEU A 550 6.89 14.42 0.51
C LEU A 550 8.05 14.12 -0.44
N VAL A 551 8.88 13.13 -0.10
CA VAL A 551 10.01 12.70 -0.94
C VAL A 551 9.52 12.09 -2.27
N LEU A 552 8.58 11.16 -2.21
CA LEU A 552 8.05 10.47 -3.40
C LEU A 552 7.36 11.45 -4.36
N LEU A 553 6.49 12.32 -3.85
CA LEU A 553 5.82 13.33 -4.68
C LEU A 553 6.78 14.38 -5.22
N MET A 554 7.76 14.80 -4.42
CA MET A 554 8.76 15.77 -4.86
C MET A 554 9.58 15.19 -6.03
N MET A 555 9.83 13.88 -6.01
CA MET A 555 10.50 13.17 -7.09
C MET A 555 9.65 13.13 -8.38
N VAL A 556 8.34 12.89 -8.28
CA VAL A 556 7.42 12.83 -9.43
C VAL A 556 7.16 14.22 -10.00
N PHE A 557 6.71 15.15 -9.17
CA PHE A 557 6.26 16.46 -9.62
C PHE A 557 7.38 17.49 -9.78
N ARG A 558 8.58 17.18 -9.28
CA ARG A 558 9.71 18.12 -9.19
C ARG A 558 9.25 19.49 -8.71
N SER A 559 8.55 19.50 -7.58
CA SER A 559 8.00 20.69 -6.93
C SER A 559 8.00 20.46 -5.41
N ILE A 560 8.12 21.52 -4.63
CA ILE A 560 7.98 21.49 -3.16
C ILE A 560 6.54 21.80 -2.74
N ALA A 561 5.89 22.73 -3.43
CA ALA A 561 4.55 23.19 -3.06
C ALA A 561 3.48 22.14 -3.31
N VAL A 562 3.61 21.36 -4.40
CA VAL A 562 2.66 20.28 -4.74
C VAL A 562 2.67 19.14 -3.70
N PRO A 563 3.84 18.60 -3.29
CA PRO A 563 3.89 17.63 -2.20
C PRO A 563 3.35 18.19 -0.88
N LEU A 564 3.75 19.41 -0.50
CA LEU A 564 3.36 19.98 0.78
C LEU A 564 1.83 20.16 0.88
N LYS A 565 1.20 20.70 -0.15
CA LYS A 565 -0.26 20.86 -0.15
C LYS A 565 -0.98 19.52 -0.20
N ALA A 566 -0.42 18.51 -0.88
CA ALA A 566 -0.98 17.16 -0.89
C ALA A 566 -0.92 16.53 0.51
N ALA A 567 0.22 16.64 1.20
CA ALA A 567 0.38 16.16 2.58
C ALA A 567 -0.59 16.84 3.55
N VAL A 568 -0.75 18.17 3.46
CA VAL A 568 -1.73 18.91 4.29
C VAL A 568 -3.16 18.47 3.98
N GLY A 569 -3.52 18.34 2.71
CA GLY A 569 -4.83 17.85 2.29
C GLY A 569 -5.12 16.44 2.84
N TYR A 570 -4.14 15.55 2.75
CA TYR A 570 -4.21 14.20 3.31
C TYR A 570 -4.42 14.22 4.83
N LEU A 571 -3.65 15.02 5.58
CA LEU A 571 -3.79 15.13 7.04
C LEU A 571 -5.19 15.67 7.44
N LEU A 572 -5.76 16.59 6.65
CA LEU A 572 -7.13 17.05 6.84
C LEU A 572 -8.16 15.93 6.61
N SER A 573 -7.97 15.10 5.58
CA SER A 573 -8.83 13.94 5.32
C SER A 573 -8.77 12.91 6.45
N VAL A 574 -7.56 12.59 6.93
CA VAL A 574 -7.36 11.69 8.08
C VAL A 574 -8.01 12.24 9.34
N GLY A 575 -7.79 13.53 9.65
CA GLY A 575 -8.41 14.18 10.80
C GLY A 575 -9.94 14.17 10.72
N ALA A 576 -10.50 14.44 9.53
CA ALA A 576 -11.94 14.36 9.30
C ALA A 576 -12.48 12.93 9.46
N SER A 577 -11.75 11.91 8.98
CA SER A 577 -12.10 10.51 9.21
C SER A 577 -12.16 10.16 10.69
N PHE A 578 -11.14 10.52 11.47
CA PHE A 578 -11.15 10.27 12.91
C PHE A 578 -12.30 10.99 13.60
N GLY A 579 -12.56 12.25 13.21
CA GLY A 579 -13.68 12.99 13.77
C GLY A 579 -15.05 12.35 13.48
N VAL A 580 -15.25 11.83 12.27
CA VAL A 580 -16.48 11.09 11.92
C VAL A 580 -16.57 9.77 12.68
N VAL A 581 -15.47 9.01 12.79
CA VAL A 581 -15.43 7.77 13.57
C VAL A 581 -15.78 8.04 15.04
N THR A 582 -15.18 9.07 15.65
CA THR A 582 -15.51 9.49 17.02
C THR A 582 -16.98 9.94 17.16
N LEU A 583 -17.54 10.66 16.17
CA LEU A 583 -18.95 11.05 16.22
C LEU A 583 -19.88 9.83 16.15
N VAL A 584 -19.56 8.84 15.32
CA VAL A 584 -20.41 7.66 15.11
C VAL A 584 -20.31 6.67 16.26
N PHE A 585 -19.10 6.28 16.65
CA PHE A 585 -18.86 5.17 17.57
C PHE A 585 -18.80 5.59 19.05
N GLN A 586 -18.39 6.83 19.34
CA GLN A 586 -18.27 7.31 20.74
C GLN A 586 -19.42 8.25 21.13
N HIS A 587 -19.88 9.12 20.22
CA HIS A 587 -21.00 10.03 20.51
C HIS A 587 -22.36 9.51 20.05
N GLY A 588 -22.43 8.35 19.38
CA GLY A 588 -23.67 7.74 18.90
C GLY A 588 -24.37 8.48 17.76
N PHE A 589 -23.70 9.40 17.08
CA PHE A 589 -24.30 10.11 15.95
C PHE A 589 -24.47 9.16 14.75
N LEU A 590 -25.70 8.97 14.25
CA LEU A 590 -26.02 7.98 13.20
C LEU A 590 -25.84 6.50 13.60
N SER A 591 -25.64 6.16 14.88
CA SER A 591 -25.44 4.76 15.33
C SER A 591 -26.54 3.82 14.86
N ASP A 592 -27.81 4.25 14.99
CA ASP A 592 -28.98 3.43 14.67
C ASP A 592 -29.14 3.21 13.16
N LEU A 593 -28.73 4.19 12.33
CA LEU A 593 -28.80 4.07 10.88
C LEU A 593 -27.71 3.14 10.33
N LEU A 594 -26.56 3.10 11.01
CA LEU A 594 -25.42 2.28 10.64
C LEU A 594 -25.39 0.92 11.36
N ASN A 595 -26.42 0.61 12.15
CA ASN A 595 -26.55 -0.63 12.91
C ASN A 595 -25.32 -0.88 13.81
N VAL A 596 -24.90 0.16 14.53
CA VAL A 596 -23.81 0.10 15.52
C VAL A 596 -24.41 -0.35 16.85
N ASP A 597 -24.15 -1.60 17.21
CA ASP A 597 -24.81 -2.27 18.36
C ASP A 597 -24.28 -1.80 19.73
N SER A 598 -23.04 -1.29 19.79
CA SER A 598 -22.43 -0.77 21.02
C SER A 598 -21.60 0.48 20.75
N GLN A 599 -21.76 1.49 21.61
CA GLN A 599 -20.91 2.69 21.64
C GLN A 599 -19.74 2.41 22.58
N GLY A 600 -18.55 2.89 22.24
CA GLY A 600 -17.36 2.67 23.06
C GLY A 600 -16.05 3.09 22.40
N PRO A 601 -14.91 2.76 23.03
CA PRO A 601 -13.59 3.03 22.50
C PRO A 601 -13.38 2.40 21.12
N VAL A 602 -12.58 3.07 20.31
CA VAL A 602 -12.25 2.62 18.95
C VAL A 602 -10.96 1.81 19.01
N LEU A 603 -10.68 0.97 18.01
CA LEU A 603 -9.47 0.16 18.02
C LEU A 603 -8.17 0.97 18.11
N SER A 604 -7.30 0.58 19.03
CA SER A 604 -6.01 1.22 19.28
C SER A 604 -5.11 1.33 18.04
N PHE A 605 -5.17 0.39 17.11
CA PHE A 605 -4.38 0.43 15.88
C PHE A 605 -5.13 1.01 14.66
N LEU A 606 -6.41 1.35 14.79
CA LEU A 606 -7.18 1.97 13.71
C LEU A 606 -6.48 3.22 13.16
N PRO A 607 -5.94 4.15 13.98
CA PRO A 607 -5.31 5.34 13.44
C PRO A 607 -4.07 5.05 12.59
N ILE A 608 -3.24 4.08 12.97
CA ILE A 608 -2.07 3.65 12.19
C ILE A 608 -2.54 3.08 10.84
N VAL A 609 -3.50 2.17 10.88
CA VAL A 609 -4.01 1.48 9.68
C VAL A 609 -4.68 2.46 8.73
N LEU A 610 -5.55 3.32 9.26
CA LEU A 610 -6.28 4.33 8.49
C LEU A 610 -5.30 5.34 7.87
N MET A 611 -4.30 5.81 8.62
CA MET A 611 -3.26 6.68 8.07
C MET A 611 -2.52 5.99 6.93
N GLY A 612 -1.99 4.78 7.13
CA GLY A 612 -1.22 4.07 6.11
C GLY A 612 -2.03 3.77 4.84
N ILE A 613 -3.25 3.28 5.00
CA ILE A 613 -4.15 2.94 3.88
C ILE A 613 -4.61 4.19 3.14
N LEU A 614 -5.21 5.16 3.84
CA LEU A 614 -5.70 6.39 3.21
C LEU A 614 -4.57 7.12 2.51
N PHE A 615 -3.36 7.07 3.08
CA PHE A 615 -2.21 7.66 2.43
C PHE A 615 -1.96 7.01 1.08
N GLY A 616 -1.81 5.69 1.05
CA GLY A 616 -1.59 4.95 -0.19
C GLY A 616 -2.67 5.25 -1.24
N LEU A 617 -3.95 5.17 -0.86
CA LEU A 617 -5.08 5.42 -1.76
C LEU A 617 -5.18 6.88 -2.22
N ALA A 618 -4.89 7.84 -1.32
CA ALA A 618 -4.91 9.25 -1.62
C ALA A 618 -3.75 9.65 -2.52
N MET A 619 -2.67 8.89 -2.68
CA MET A 619 -1.60 9.35 -3.58
C MET A 619 -1.94 9.19 -5.06
N ASP A 620 -2.82 8.25 -5.39
CA ASP A 620 -2.98 7.76 -6.75
C ASP A 620 -3.65 8.81 -7.66
N TYR A 621 -4.79 9.36 -7.25
CA TYR A 621 -5.46 10.40 -8.06
C TYR A 621 -4.75 11.76 -8.06
N GLU A 622 -3.82 12.01 -7.15
CA GLU A 622 -3.09 13.27 -6.99
C GLU A 622 -2.05 13.28 -8.09
N VAL A 623 -1.33 12.15 -8.22
CA VAL A 623 -0.48 11.84 -9.38
C VAL A 623 -1.30 11.96 -10.68
N PHE A 624 -2.47 11.35 -10.81
CA PHE A 624 -3.23 11.43 -12.07
C PHE A 624 -3.75 12.83 -12.42
N LEU A 625 -4.36 13.53 -11.46
CA LEU A 625 -4.94 14.85 -11.69
C LEU A 625 -3.85 15.90 -11.92
N VAL A 626 -2.85 15.95 -11.04
CA VAL A 626 -1.82 16.98 -11.08
C VAL A 626 -0.81 16.74 -12.20
N SER A 627 -0.52 15.49 -12.57
CA SER A 627 0.34 15.23 -13.74
C SER A 627 -0.32 15.70 -15.02
N ARG A 628 -1.63 15.50 -15.18
CA ARG A 628 -2.38 16.02 -16.34
C ARG A 628 -2.38 17.55 -16.39
N ILE A 629 -2.55 18.21 -15.24
CA ILE A 629 -2.47 19.67 -15.14
C ILE A 629 -1.05 20.15 -15.48
N ARG A 630 -0.02 19.42 -15.02
CA ARG A 630 1.37 19.74 -15.29
C ARG A 630 1.70 19.59 -16.78
N GLU A 631 1.22 18.52 -17.41
CA GLU A 631 1.39 18.27 -18.86
C GLU A 631 0.86 19.46 -19.67
N ASP A 632 -0.37 19.90 -19.41
CA ASP A 632 -0.96 21.07 -20.07
C ASP A 632 -0.19 22.36 -19.77
N TYR A 633 0.33 22.52 -18.54
CA TYR A 633 1.12 23.69 -18.16
C TYR A 633 2.49 23.75 -18.83
N VAL A 634 3.19 22.61 -18.95
CA VAL A 634 4.51 22.55 -19.60
C VAL A 634 4.42 22.88 -21.09
N HIS A 635 3.33 22.48 -21.76
CA HIS A 635 3.12 22.76 -23.19
C HIS A 635 2.48 24.14 -23.45
N GLY A 636 1.63 24.64 -22.55
CA GLY A 636 0.83 25.85 -22.77
C GLY A 636 1.22 27.09 -21.95
N GLY A 637 1.97 26.94 -20.86
CA GLY A 637 2.46 28.04 -19.99
C GLY A 637 1.39 28.77 -19.15
N ASP A 638 0.10 28.56 -19.40
CA ASP A 638 -1.02 29.15 -18.65
C ASP A 638 -1.53 28.19 -17.56
N ALA A 639 -1.26 28.55 -16.29
CA ALA A 639 -1.64 27.75 -15.13
C ALA A 639 -3.17 27.60 -14.97
N GLN A 640 -3.96 28.64 -15.24
CA GLN A 640 -5.41 28.60 -15.05
C GLN A 640 -6.08 27.73 -16.12
N ARG A 641 -5.64 27.88 -17.37
CA ARG A 641 -6.09 27.02 -18.47
C ARG A 641 -5.68 25.56 -18.24
N ALA A 642 -4.46 25.32 -17.76
CA ALA A 642 -3.97 23.98 -17.47
C ALA A 642 -4.76 23.31 -16.34
N ILE A 643 -5.05 24.03 -15.24
CA ILE A 643 -5.90 23.53 -14.15
C ILE A 643 -7.27 23.13 -14.71
N ARG A 644 -7.92 24.00 -15.49
CA ARG A 644 -9.26 23.74 -16.03
C ARG A 644 -9.28 22.56 -17.00
N THR A 645 -8.34 22.51 -17.94
CA THR A 645 -8.32 21.50 -19.01
C THR A 645 -7.90 20.14 -18.48
N GLY A 646 -6.83 20.09 -17.68
CA GLY A 646 -6.40 18.90 -16.96
C GLY A 646 -7.50 18.34 -16.06
N PHE A 647 -8.18 19.19 -15.26
CA PHE A 647 -9.27 18.78 -14.39
C PHE A 647 -10.44 18.15 -15.16
N ILE A 648 -10.95 18.81 -16.21
CA ILE A 648 -12.12 18.30 -16.95
C ILE A 648 -11.83 16.94 -17.60
N SER A 649 -10.59 16.73 -18.06
CA SER A 649 -10.20 15.48 -18.70
C SER A 649 -10.08 14.30 -17.73
N SER A 650 -9.70 14.55 -16.48
CA SER A 650 -9.48 13.50 -15.47
C SER A 650 -10.68 13.31 -14.52
N ALA A 651 -11.52 14.33 -14.33
CA ALA A 651 -12.57 14.36 -13.30
C ALA A 651 -13.56 13.19 -13.40
N ARG A 652 -13.94 12.75 -14.61
CA ARG A 652 -14.88 11.63 -14.78
C ARG A 652 -14.34 10.32 -14.24
N VAL A 653 -13.07 10.00 -14.55
CA VAL A 653 -12.44 8.74 -14.12
C VAL A 653 -12.19 8.78 -12.62
N VAL A 654 -11.67 9.91 -12.11
CA VAL A 654 -11.43 10.11 -10.67
C VAL A 654 -12.73 10.00 -9.87
N THR A 655 -13.84 10.60 -10.34
CA THR A 655 -15.15 10.49 -9.67
C THR A 655 -15.61 9.04 -9.63
N ALA A 656 -15.49 8.32 -10.74
CA ALA A 656 -15.91 6.92 -10.80
C ALA A 656 -15.13 6.05 -9.82
N ALA A 657 -13.80 6.18 -9.82
CA ALA A 657 -12.93 5.49 -8.89
C ALA A 657 -13.27 5.81 -7.42
N ALA A 658 -13.44 7.10 -7.10
CA ALA A 658 -13.80 7.54 -5.75
C ALA A 658 -15.15 6.97 -5.28
N VAL A 659 -16.18 6.97 -6.14
CA VAL A 659 -17.49 6.38 -5.82
C VAL A 659 -17.38 4.87 -5.63
N ILE A 660 -16.58 4.18 -6.44
CA ILE A 660 -16.37 2.74 -6.32
C ILE A 660 -15.70 2.41 -4.99
N MET A 661 -14.56 3.04 -4.68
CA MET A 661 -13.87 2.79 -3.41
C MET A 661 -14.73 3.14 -2.22
N PHE A 662 -15.42 4.28 -2.24
CA PHE A 662 -16.38 4.65 -1.20
C PHE A 662 -17.43 3.56 -1.03
N SER A 663 -18.01 3.05 -2.12
CA SER A 663 -19.03 2.00 -2.07
C SER A 663 -18.49 0.67 -1.57
N VAL A 664 -17.26 0.30 -1.94
CA VAL A 664 -16.60 -0.94 -1.49
C VAL A 664 -16.37 -0.87 0.02
N PHE A 665 -15.81 0.23 0.54
CA PHE A 665 -15.64 0.39 1.99
C PHE A 665 -16.97 0.51 2.72
N ALA A 666 -17.93 1.26 2.18
CA ALA A 666 -19.25 1.41 2.78
C ALA A 666 -20.05 0.10 2.84
N ALA A 667 -19.76 -0.88 1.97
CA ALA A 667 -20.40 -2.19 2.00
C ALA A 667 -20.04 -3.03 3.23
N PHE A 668 -18.93 -2.70 3.92
CA PHE A 668 -18.50 -3.32 5.18
C PHE A 668 -19.06 -2.60 6.42
N ILE A 669 -19.94 -1.61 6.26
CA ILE A 669 -20.56 -0.91 7.40
C ILE A 669 -21.78 -1.66 7.97
N PRO A 670 -22.72 -2.18 7.14
CA PRO A 670 -23.91 -2.85 7.68
C PRO A 670 -23.57 -4.14 8.42
N GLU A 671 -22.54 -4.85 7.96
CA GLU A 671 -22.13 -6.14 8.50
C GLU A 671 -20.72 -6.08 9.08
N GLY A 672 -20.53 -6.72 10.23
CA GLY A 672 -19.24 -6.82 10.89
C GLY A 672 -19.37 -6.59 12.39
N ASP A 673 -18.37 -7.07 13.13
CA ASP A 673 -18.13 -6.65 14.49
C ASP A 673 -17.83 -5.14 14.53
N SER A 674 -17.78 -4.57 15.74
CA SER A 674 -17.48 -3.13 15.90
C SER A 674 -16.13 -2.75 15.26
N THR A 675 -15.18 -3.71 15.18
CA THR A 675 -13.86 -3.51 14.58
C THR A 675 -13.91 -3.16 13.11
N ILE A 676 -14.51 -4.03 12.30
CA ILE A 676 -14.52 -3.84 10.85
C ILE A 676 -15.33 -2.60 10.48
N LYS A 677 -16.46 -2.38 11.17
CA LYS A 677 -17.32 -1.21 10.96
C LYS A 677 -16.56 0.10 11.16
N SER A 678 -15.77 0.22 12.23
CA SER A 678 -15.01 1.44 12.52
C SER A 678 -13.96 1.74 11.45
N ILE A 679 -13.24 0.72 10.97
CA ILE A 679 -12.27 0.84 9.87
C ILE A 679 -12.99 1.22 8.57
N ALA A 680 -14.09 0.53 8.24
CA ALA A 680 -14.88 0.77 7.05
C ALA A 680 -15.42 2.21 6.97
N VAL A 681 -16.02 2.72 8.07
CA VAL A 681 -16.49 4.11 8.17
C VAL A 681 -15.34 5.10 8.02
N GLY A 682 -14.22 4.85 8.70
CA GLY A 682 -13.04 5.71 8.64
C GLY A 682 -12.43 5.80 7.24
N LEU A 683 -12.29 4.66 6.55
CA LEU A 683 -11.78 4.58 5.18
C LEU A 683 -12.76 5.18 4.17
N ALA A 684 -14.06 4.85 4.26
CA ALA A 684 -15.08 5.39 3.37
C ALA A 684 -15.13 6.92 3.47
N THR A 685 -15.18 7.45 4.70
CA THR A 685 -15.17 8.90 4.96
C THR A 685 -13.89 9.54 4.43
N GLY A 686 -12.74 8.92 4.70
CA GLY A 686 -11.45 9.49 4.34
C GLY A 686 -11.24 9.58 2.84
N VAL A 687 -11.62 8.52 2.13
CA VAL A 687 -11.63 8.48 0.68
C VAL A 687 -12.61 9.50 0.09
N PHE A 688 -13.81 9.63 0.67
CA PHE A 688 -14.80 10.59 0.22
C PHE A 688 -14.30 12.04 0.37
N VAL A 689 -13.80 12.38 1.57
CA VAL A 689 -13.23 13.70 1.86
C VAL A 689 -12.03 13.98 0.96
N ASP A 690 -11.11 13.03 0.83
CA ASP A 690 -9.92 13.21 0.01
C ASP A 690 -10.27 13.41 -1.47
N ALA A 691 -11.12 12.56 -2.04
CA ALA A 691 -11.43 12.63 -3.47
C ALA A 691 -12.26 13.87 -3.82
N PHE A 692 -13.33 14.15 -3.10
CA PHE A 692 -14.29 15.20 -3.47
C PHE A 692 -13.96 16.57 -2.88
N ILE A 693 -13.62 16.61 -1.59
CA ILE A 693 -13.41 17.89 -0.89
C ILE A 693 -11.98 18.36 -1.11
N VAL A 694 -11.00 17.50 -0.85
CA VAL A 694 -9.59 17.88 -1.00
C VAL A 694 -9.21 17.96 -2.47
N ARG A 695 -9.30 16.86 -3.21
CA ARG A 695 -8.69 16.77 -4.54
C ARG A 695 -9.50 17.44 -5.63
N MET A 696 -10.82 17.33 -5.59
CA MET A 696 -11.66 17.99 -6.58
C MET A 696 -11.89 19.47 -6.31
N THR A 697 -11.71 19.93 -5.07
CA THR A 697 -12.07 21.31 -4.69
C THR A 697 -10.89 22.09 -4.10
N LEU A 698 -10.25 21.62 -3.03
CA LEU A 698 -9.11 22.29 -2.40
C LEU A 698 -7.89 22.37 -3.32
N VAL A 699 -7.54 21.29 -4.02
CA VAL A 699 -6.34 21.22 -4.85
C VAL A 699 -6.37 22.22 -6.02
N PRO A 700 -7.42 22.31 -6.85
CA PRO A 700 -7.52 23.34 -7.88
C PRO A 700 -7.44 24.76 -7.30
N ALA A 701 -8.05 25.02 -6.14
CA ALA A 701 -8.01 26.32 -5.50
C ALA A 701 -6.60 26.69 -5.03
N VAL A 702 -5.89 25.78 -4.36
CA VAL A 702 -4.50 26.00 -3.93
C VAL A 702 -3.56 26.19 -5.12
N LEU A 703 -3.72 25.40 -6.19
CA LEU A 703 -2.92 25.59 -7.42
C LEU A 703 -3.22 26.92 -8.11
N ALA A 704 -4.49 27.36 -8.10
CA ALA A 704 -4.87 28.66 -8.62
C ALA A 704 -4.22 29.82 -7.83
N LEU A 705 -4.07 29.68 -6.52
CA LEU A 705 -3.35 30.65 -5.67
C LEU A 705 -1.84 30.67 -5.95
N LEU A 706 -1.24 29.49 -6.04
CA LEU A 706 0.20 29.35 -6.21
C LEU A 706 0.67 29.68 -7.64
N GLY A 707 -0.20 29.56 -8.64
CA GLY A 707 0.09 29.90 -10.04
C GLY A 707 1.41 29.31 -10.52
N LYS A 708 2.32 30.16 -11.02
CA LYS A 708 3.64 29.74 -11.53
C LYS A 708 4.58 29.21 -10.43
N SER A 709 4.42 29.65 -9.18
CA SER A 709 5.25 29.17 -8.07
C SER A 709 4.97 27.72 -7.67
N ALA A 710 3.80 27.17 -8.03
CA ALA A 710 3.46 25.77 -7.78
C ALA A 710 4.46 24.78 -8.40
N TRP A 711 5.17 25.18 -9.45
CA TRP A 711 6.04 24.31 -10.25
C TRP A 711 7.54 24.61 -10.10
N LYS A 712 7.93 25.44 -9.14
CA LYS A 712 9.34 25.79 -8.92
C LYS A 712 10.03 24.74 -8.04
N LEU A 713 11.26 24.38 -8.42
CA LEU A 713 12.16 23.56 -7.63
C LEU A 713 13.55 24.21 -7.56
N PRO A 714 14.20 24.26 -6.38
CA PRO A 714 15.59 24.68 -6.27
C PRO A 714 16.51 23.78 -7.09
N LYS A 715 17.43 24.37 -7.87
CA LYS A 715 18.33 23.64 -8.78
C LYS A 715 19.20 22.58 -8.09
N TRP A 716 19.54 22.78 -6.82
CA TRP A 716 20.36 21.82 -6.05
C TRP A 716 19.58 20.55 -5.68
N ILE A 717 18.27 20.66 -5.43
CA ILE A 717 17.39 19.51 -5.20
C ILE A 717 17.17 18.77 -6.52
N ASP A 718 16.87 19.50 -7.60
CA ASP A 718 16.64 18.94 -8.93
C ASP A 718 17.82 18.09 -9.44
N LYS A 719 19.06 18.49 -9.09
CA LYS A 719 20.28 17.75 -9.44
C LYS A 719 20.44 16.42 -8.68
N ARG A 720 19.93 16.32 -7.46
CA ARG A 720 20.05 15.10 -6.62
C ARG A 720 18.88 14.14 -6.80
N LEU A 721 17.72 14.62 -7.22
CA LEU A 721 16.54 13.78 -7.41
C LEU A 721 16.67 12.89 -8.67
N PRO A 722 16.41 11.57 -8.56
CA PRO A 722 16.35 10.69 -9.72
C PRO A 722 15.22 11.11 -10.69
N SER A 723 15.40 10.88 -12.00
CA SER A 723 14.36 11.12 -13.00
C SER A 723 13.59 9.84 -13.33
N PHE A 724 12.28 9.81 -13.07
CA PHE A 724 11.38 8.73 -13.47
C PHE A 724 10.48 9.19 -14.63
N ASP A 725 10.47 8.45 -15.74
CA ASP A 725 9.53 8.67 -16.85
C ASP A 725 8.20 7.98 -16.53
N VAL A 726 7.38 8.66 -15.70
CA VAL A 726 6.02 8.22 -15.30
C VAL A 726 4.99 8.55 -16.40
N GLU A 727 5.25 9.56 -17.22
CA GLU A 727 4.30 10.04 -18.24
C GLU A 727 4.46 9.31 -19.59
N GLY A 728 5.55 8.57 -19.79
CA GLY A 728 5.83 7.86 -21.03
C GLY A 728 6.33 8.77 -22.15
N ALA A 729 6.90 9.93 -21.83
CA ALA A 729 7.49 10.84 -22.81
C ALA A 729 8.63 10.17 -23.58
N GLY A 730 9.40 9.31 -22.90
CA GLY A 730 10.41 8.47 -23.55
C GLY A 730 9.79 7.46 -24.51
N LEU A 731 8.64 6.88 -24.17
CA LEU A 731 7.92 5.96 -25.04
C LEU A 731 7.28 6.67 -26.25
N ALA A 732 6.69 7.84 -26.06
CA ALA A 732 6.12 8.63 -27.15
C ALA A 732 7.18 8.91 -28.22
N ARG A 733 8.37 9.33 -27.79
CA ARG A 733 9.53 9.54 -28.67
C ARG A 733 10.05 8.24 -29.32
N LEU A 734 10.02 7.11 -28.60
CA LEU A 734 10.37 5.80 -29.16
C LEU A 734 9.41 5.36 -30.26
N ILE A 735 8.11 5.62 -30.09
CA ILE A 735 7.07 5.31 -31.06
C ILE A 735 7.18 6.23 -32.27
N GLU A 736 7.34 7.54 -32.04
CA GLU A 736 7.56 8.54 -33.08
C GLU A 736 8.78 8.20 -33.94
N LEU A 737 9.87 7.76 -33.31
CA LEU A 737 11.12 7.39 -33.98
C LEU A 737 11.23 5.90 -34.33
N ARG A 738 10.16 5.12 -34.17
CA ARG A 738 10.16 3.68 -34.45
C ARG A 738 10.48 3.43 -35.91
N ASP A 739 9.76 4.15 -36.77
CA ASP A 739 9.80 4.00 -38.22
C ASP A 739 10.73 5.05 -38.86
N TRP A 740 11.40 5.88 -38.05
CA TRP A 740 12.41 6.85 -38.49
C TRP A 740 13.81 6.21 -38.54
N PRO A 741 14.69 6.57 -39.51
CA PRO A 741 14.45 7.49 -40.64
C PRO A 741 13.49 6.94 -41.70
N GLN A 742 13.42 5.62 -41.85
CA GLN A 742 12.46 4.89 -42.68
C GLN A 742 12.22 3.49 -42.08
N PRO A 743 11.05 2.86 -42.34
CA PRO A 743 10.79 1.49 -41.90
C PRO A 743 11.90 0.54 -42.37
N ASP A 744 12.37 -0.34 -41.48
CA ASP A 744 13.43 -1.32 -41.77
C ASP A 744 14.77 -0.73 -42.28
N SER A 745 15.09 0.51 -41.90
CA SER A 745 16.39 1.10 -42.23
C SER A 745 17.56 0.20 -41.81
N ARG A 746 18.48 -0.04 -42.75
CA ARG A 746 19.72 -0.79 -42.52
C ARG A 746 20.80 0.04 -41.82
N ALA A 747 20.56 1.33 -41.59
CA ALA A 747 21.53 2.22 -40.99
C ALA A 747 21.92 1.77 -39.57
N LEU A 748 23.22 1.72 -39.32
CA LEU A 748 23.81 1.49 -38.01
C LEU A 748 23.77 2.73 -37.14
N ILE A 749 23.87 3.93 -37.72
CA ILE A 749 23.67 5.21 -37.03
C ILE A 749 22.85 6.12 -37.95
N SER A 750 21.84 6.79 -37.40
CA SER A 750 21.11 7.87 -38.07
C SER A 750 20.94 9.01 -37.08
N ALA A 751 21.41 10.21 -37.43
CA ALA A 751 21.26 11.42 -36.64
C ALA A 751 20.72 12.57 -37.52
N GLU A 752 19.79 13.35 -36.97
CA GLU A 752 19.21 14.53 -37.62
C GLU A 752 19.10 15.67 -36.60
N GLY A 753 19.71 16.82 -36.90
CA GLY A 753 19.71 18.03 -36.09
C GLY A 753 20.32 17.84 -34.70
N LEU A 754 21.35 17.00 -34.57
CA LEU A 754 21.93 16.65 -33.28
C LEU A 754 22.71 17.82 -32.68
N THR A 755 22.38 18.21 -31.45
CA THR A 755 23.05 19.32 -30.72
C THR A 755 23.39 18.87 -29.30
N VAL A 756 24.55 19.27 -28.79
CA VAL A 756 24.96 19.06 -27.38
C VAL A 756 25.40 20.37 -26.75
N ARG A 757 24.84 20.66 -25.57
CA ARG A 757 25.22 21.77 -24.70
C ARG A 757 25.66 21.25 -23.33
N THR A 758 26.72 21.83 -22.77
CA THR A 758 27.22 21.52 -21.42
C THR A 758 27.07 22.73 -20.50
N GLN A 759 26.91 22.50 -19.19
CA GLN A 759 26.82 23.56 -18.19
C GLN A 759 28.21 23.87 -17.62
N GLN A 760 28.64 25.14 -17.71
CA GLN A 760 29.85 25.65 -17.05
C GLN A 760 29.51 26.77 -16.06
N ARG A 761 30.44 27.08 -15.13
CA ARG A 761 30.36 28.24 -14.22
C ARG A 761 30.36 29.53 -15.07
N GLY A 762 29.18 29.97 -15.51
CA GLY A 762 29.01 31.14 -16.37
C GLY A 762 27.85 31.04 -17.38
N GLY A 763 27.32 29.84 -17.64
CA GLY A 763 26.20 29.63 -18.59
C GLY A 763 26.22 28.26 -19.26
N GLU A 764 25.36 28.07 -20.27
CA GLU A 764 25.40 26.90 -21.14
C GLU A 764 26.41 27.12 -22.27
N LYS A 765 27.40 26.24 -22.40
CA LYS A 765 28.35 26.19 -23.53
C LYS A 765 27.82 25.22 -24.57
N LEU A 766 27.64 25.70 -25.80
CA LEU A 766 27.35 24.86 -26.96
C LEU A 766 28.63 24.11 -27.35
N ILE A 767 28.56 22.77 -27.45
CA ILE A 767 29.71 21.94 -27.85
C ILE A 767 29.70 21.71 -29.36
N PHE A 768 28.59 21.22 -29.90
CA PHE A 768 28.36 21.12 -31.34
C PHE A 768 26.87 21.32 -31.64
N ASP A 769 26.55 21.81 -32.84
CA ASP A 769 25.18 22.11 -33.26
C ASP A 769 24.78 21.39 -34.54
N ARG A 770 23.48 21.10 -34.64
CA ARG A 770 22.76 20.58 -35.82
C ARG A 770 23.56 19.64 -36.72
N THR A 771 24.07 18.55 -36.14
CA THR A 771 24.84 17.55 -36.88
C THR A 771 23.93 16.47 -37.47
N ASP A 772 23.96 16.31 -38.79
CA ASP A 772 23.24 15.29 -39.55
C ASP A 772 24.20 14.19 -40.03
N MET A 773 23.85 12.92 -39.85
CA MET A 773 24.65 11.81 -40.37
C MET A 773 23.85 10.52 -40.53
N GLU A 774 24.30 9.69 -41.46
CA GLU A 774 23.85 8.30 -41.60
C GLU A 774 25.06 7.40 -41.85
N LEU A 775 25.17 6.29 -41.10
CA LEU A 775 26.25 5.31 -41.22
C LEU A 775 25.64 3.94 -41.56
N LEU A 776 26.00 3.38 -42.71
CA LEU A 776 25.55 2.06 -43.15
C LEU A 776 26.54 0.95 -42.73
N PRO A 777 26.11 -0.32 -42.72
CA PRO A 777 26.97 -1.48 -42.51
C PRO A 777 28.19 -1.47 -43.45
N GLY A 778 29.40 -1.68 -42.89
CA GLY A 778 30.66 -1.72 -43.63
C GLY A 778 31.26 -0.36 -44.01
N GLN A 779 30.60 0.76 -43.68
CA GLN A 779 31.14 2.10 -43.91
C GLN A 779 32.06 2.57 -42.78
N VAL A 780 33.04 3.41 -43.17
CA VAL A 780 33.95 4.10 -42.26
C VAL A 780 33.59 5.60 -42.27
N LEU A 781 33.37 6.16 -41.09
CA LEU A 781 33.12 7.58 -40.87
C LEU A 781 34.30 8.21 -40.14
N VAL A 782 34.86 9.28 -40.69
CA VAL A 782 35.92 10.07 -40.06
C VAL A 782 35.34 11.39 -39.57
N VAL A 783 35.37 11.60 -38.26
CA VAL A 783 34.98 12.83 -37.58
C VAL A 783 36.23 13.70 -37.41
N GLY A 784 36.33 14.74 -38.25
CA GLY A 784 37.39 15.73 -38.24
C GLY A 784 36.98 17.04 -37.55
N GLY A 785 37.96 17.86 -37.17
CA GLY A 785 37.75 19.20 -36.59
C GLY A 785 38.84 19.52 -35.56
N GLU A 786 39.11 20.79 -35.25
CA GLU A 786 40.20 21.16 -34.33
C GLU A 786 39.84 20.91 -32.85
N ASP A 787 38.57 21.07 -32.48
CA ASP A 787 38.11 20.93 -31.09
C ASP A 787 37.95 19.46 -30.68
N ALA A 788 38.89 18.96 -29.87
CA ALA A 788 38.85 17.61 -29.33
C ALA A 788 37.64 17.37 -28.40
N GLU A 789 37.22 18.38 -27.64
CA GLU A 789 36.05 18.27 -26.74
C GLU A 789 34.78 18.01 -27.56
N ALA A 790 34.64 18.66 -28.72
CA ALA A 790 33.51 18.47 -29.62
C ALA A 790 33.49 17.09 -30.27
N ARG A 791 34.64 16.61 -30.78
CA ARG A 791 34.75 15.29 -31.39
C ARG A 791 34.43 14.16 -30.39
N SER A 792 35.05 14.19 -29.21
CA SER A 792 34.81 13.19 -28.16
C SER A 792 33.36 13.23 -27.67
N SER A 793 32.79 14.42 -27.49
CA SER A 793 31.38 14.57 -27.09
C SER A 793 30.42 13.98 -28.12
N LEU A 794 30.71 14.11 -29.41
CA LEU A 794 29.92 13.48 -30.47
C LEU A 794 30.00 11.95 -30.40
N LEU A 795 31.21 11.38 -30.30
CA LEU A 795 31.40 9.92 -30.16
C LEU A 795 30.74 9.37 -28.88
N TRP A 796 30.81 10.12 -27.77
CA TRP A 796 30.11 9.77 -26.53
C TRP A 796 28.60 9.82 -26.73
N THR A 797 28.08 10.78 -27.49
CA THR A 797 26.64 10.89 -27.79
C THR A 797 26.17 9.73 -28.67
N LEU A 798 26.87 9.44 -29.76
CA LEU A 798 26.53 8.34 -30.69
C LEU A 798 26.62 6.96 -30.02
N SER A 799 27.53 6.79 -29.07
CA SER A 799 27.69 5.54 -28.32
C SER A 799 26.77 5.41 -27.09
N GLY A 800 25.89 6.40 -26.87
CA GLY A 800 24.94 6.43 -25.77
C GLY A 800 25.56 6.73 -24.40
N ARG A 801 26.80 7.24 -24.35
CA ARG A 801 27.51 7.65 -23.12
C ARG A 801 27.22 9.08 -22.71
N MET A 802 26.82 9.94 -23.65
CA MET A 802 26.36 11.32 -23.43
C MET A 802 24.93 11.52 -23.97
N ARG A 803 24.15 12.43 -23.36
CA ARG A 803 22.78 12.72 -23.78
C ARG A 803 22.76 13.91 -24.76
N PRO A 804 22.09 13.80 -25.92
CA PRO A 804 21.89 14.95 -26.79
C PRO A 804 20.93 15.95 -26.17
N THR A 805 21.16 17.24 -26.42
CA THR A 805 20.29 18.34 -26.00
C THR A 805 19.07 18.44 -26.92
N THR A 806 19.30 18.40 -28.24
CA THR A 806 18.25 18.38 -29.28
C THR A 806 18.65 17.45 -30.43
N GLY A 807 17.69 17.15 -31.31
CA GLY A 807 17.89 16.28 -32.48
C GLY A 807 17.36 14.85 -32.31
N LYS A 808 17.27 14.13 -33.43
CA LYS A 808 16.90 12.71 -33.48
C LYS A 808 18.16 11.88 -33.61
N LEU A 809 18.25 10.78 -32.87
CA LEU A 809 19.39 9.88 -32.92
C LEU A 809 18.94 8.44 -32.73
N LYS A 810 19.34 7.58 -33.66
CA LYS A 810 19.13 6.13 -33.61
C LYS A 810 20.47 5.45 -33.88
N ALA A 811 20.88 4.57 -32.98
CA ALA A 811 22.10 3.81 -33.09
C ALA A 811 21.80 2.31 -32.92
N VAL A 812 22.20 1.51 -33.89
CA VAL A 812 22.05 0.04 -33.93
C VAL A 812 20.60 -0.39 -33.67
N GLY A 813 19.67 0.32 -34.33
CA GLY A 813 18.22 0.13 -34.21
C GLY A 813 17.59 0.63 -32.91
N SER A 814 18.36 1.28 -32.02
CA SER A 814 17.89 1.77 -30.72
C SER A 814 17.85 3.30 -30.69
N VAL A 815 16.79 3.90 -30.15
CA VAL A 815 16.61 5.35 -30.07
C VAL A 815 17.33 5.92 -28.86
N LEU A 816 18.14 6.96 -29.05
CA LEU A 816 18.88 7.66 -28.00
C LEU A 816 18.19 8.96 -27.58
N PRO A 817 18.22 9.31 -26.28
CA PRO A 817 18.93 8.65 -25.18
C PRO A 817 18.17 7.49 -24.49
N GLN A 818 16.92 7.21 -24.85
CA GLN A 818 16.03 6.30 -24.11
C GLN A 818 16.56 4.86 -24.02
N GLN A 819 17.23 4.37 -25.06
CA GLN A 819 17.78 3.01 -25.15
C GLN A 819 19.32 2.98 -25.09
N ALA A 820 19.94 3.94 -24.38
CA ALA A 820 21.39 4.04 -24.26
C ALA A 820 22.09 2.76 -23.76
N GLY A 821 21.48 2.03 -22.82
CA GLY A 821 22.02 0.76 -22.34
C GLY A 821 22.12 -0.32 -23.42
N ALA A 822 21.15 -0.38 -24.35
CA ALA A 822 21.18 -1.31 -25.47
C ALA A 822 22.25 -0.93 -26.50
N VAL A 823 22.43 0.38 -26.75
CA VAL A 823 23.50 0.91 -27.62
C VAL A 823 24.87 0.58 -27.04
N ARG A 824 25.11 0.84 -25.75
CA ARG A 824 26.40 0.57 -25.09
C ARG A 824 26.84 -0.89 -25.16
N ARG A 825 25.89 -1.84 -25.23
CA ARG A 825 26.18 -3.28 -25.39
C ARG A 825 26.56 -3.66 -26.82
N ARG A 826 26.23 -2.83 -27.82
CA ARG A 826 26.45 -3.10 -29.25
C ARG A 826 27.44 -2.13 -29.91
N VAL A 827 27.83 -1.06 -29.21
CA VAL A 827 28.78 -0.04 -29.67
C VAL A 827 30.00 -0.03 -28.76
N ARG A 828 31.16 -0.36 -29.32
CA ARG A 828 32.45 -0.26 -28.64
C ARG A 828 33.03 1.12 -28.88
N LEU A 829 33.50 1.76 -27.81
CA LEU A 829 34.24 3.02 -27.88
C LEU A 829 35.62 2.78 -27.26
N VAL A 830 36.67 3.11 -27.99
CA VAL A 830 38.07 3.08 -27.57
C VAL A 830 38.57 4.52 -27.58
N ASP A 831 39.09 4.99 -26.46
CA ASP A 831 39.72 6.30 -26.37
C ASP A 831 41.24 6.12 -26.28
N LEU A 832 41.95 6.39 -27.39
CA LEU A 832 43.40 6.20 -27.44
C LEU A 832 44.16 7.19 -26.56
N ALA A 833 43.51 8.28 -26.13
CA ALA A 833 44.07 9.21 -25.16
C ALA A 833 44.16 8.63 -23.74
N ALA A 834 43.38 7.60 -23.43
CA ALA A 834 43.18 7.07 -22.10
C ALA A 834 43.74 5.65 -21.91
N VAL A 835 44.50 5.13 -22.88
CA VAL A 835 45.01 3.75 -22.85
C VAL A 835 46.51 3.71 -23.14
N ASP A 836 47.24 2.98 -22.29
CA ASP A 836 48.71 2.83 -22.39
C ASP A 836 49.12 1.85 -23.51
N ASP A 837 48.42 0.72 -23.67
CA ASP A 837 48.65 -0.26 -24.75
C ASP A 837 47.62 -0.11 -25.88
N GLN A 838 47.96 0.71 -26.87
CA GLN A 838 47.10 1.01 -28.02
C GLN A 838 46.83 -0.24 -28.89
N VAL A 839 47.80 -1.15 -29.03
CA VAL A 839 47.66 -2.36 -29.87
C VAL A 839 46.67 -3.32 -29.25
N ALA A 840 46.78 -3.57 -27.94
CA ALA A 840 45.84 -4.42 -27.21
C ALA A 840 44.43 -3.83 -27.22
N ALA A 841 44.29 -2.51 -27.05
CA ALA A 841 42.98 -1.83 -27.04
C ALA A 841 42.22 -1.94 -28.37
N ILE A 842 42.94 -1.76 -29.49
CA ILE A 842 42.40 -1.88 -30.84
C ILE A 842 42.09 -3.34 -31.16
N SER A 843 43.00 -4.26 -30.83
CA SER A 843 42.84 -5.69 -31.10
C SER A 843 41.68 -6.30 -30.31
N ALA A 844 41.52 -5.94 -29.03
CA ALA A 844 40.40 -6.37 -28.20
C ALA A 844 39.03 -5.88 -28.71
N SER A 845 39.02 -4.85 -29.55
CA SER A 845 37.79 -4.30 -30.13
C SER A 845 37.28 -5.10 -31.32
N ARG A 846 38.04 -6.09 -31.81
CA ARG A 846 37.61 -6.99 -32.90
C ARG A 846 36.57 -8.03 -32.50
N ASP A 847 36.22 -8.15 -31.20
CA ASP A 847 35.14 -9.04 -30.74
C ASP A 847 33.85 -8.87 -31.58
N HIS A 848 33.28 -9.99 -32.05
CA HIS A 848 32.14 -10.05 -32.96
C HIS A 848 30.82 -9.53 -32.35
N ARG A 849 30.79 -9.24 -31.04
CA ARG A 849 29.59 -8.73 -30.36
C ARG A 849 29.24 -7.28 -30.71
N ALA A 850 30.21 -6.45 -31.09
CA ALA A 850 29.98 -5.04 -31.42
C ALA A 850 29.58 -4.87 -32.90
N LYS A 851 28.48 -4.14 -33.16
CA LYS A 851 28.05 -3.79 -34.53
C LYS A 851 28.67 -2.49 -35.04
N VAL A 852 29.06 -1.61 -34.13
CA VAL A 852 29.78 -0.38 -34.43
C VAL A 852 30.98 -0.25 -33.50
N ILE A 853 32.11 0.13 -34.06
CA ILE A 853 33.35 0.41 -33.32
C ILE A 853 33.67 1.89 -33.52
N MET A 854 34.00 2.56 -32.43
CA MET A 854 34.37 3.97 -32.42
C MET A 854 35.76 4.09 -31.80
N VAL A 855 36.68 4.76 -32.49
CA VAL A 855 38.04 5.03 -32.01
C VAL A 855 38.23 6.53 -31.94
N ASP A 856 38.49 7.02 -30.74
CA ASP A 856 38.71 8.44 -30.44
C ASP A 856 40.20 8.77 -30.38
N HIS A 857 40.55 10.04 -30.64
CA HIS A 857 41.93 10.55 -30.61
C HIS A 857 42.93 9.77 -31.48
N VAL A 858 42.57 9.48 -32.74
CA VAL A 858 43.43 8.71 -33.65
C VAL A 858 44.75 9.41 -33.95
N GLU A 859 44.82 10.74 -33.81
CA GLU A 859 46.06 11.51 -33.90
C GLU A 859 47.14 11.13 -32.86
N ARG A 860 46.78 10.38 -31.81
CA ARG A 860 47.72 9.90 -30.78
C ARG A 860 48.33 8.53 -31.09
N LEU A 861 48.01 7.93 -32.24
CA LEU A 861 48.61 6.66 -32.63
C LEU A 861 50.13 6.78 -32.80
N GLU A 862 50.86 5.91 -32.10
CA GLU A 862 52.29 5.76 -32.33
C GLU A 862 52.55 5.01 -33.65
N HIS A 863 53.65 5.36 -34.33
CA HIS A 863 54.01 4.75 -35.61
C HIS A 863 54.36 3.25 -35.43
N GLY A 864 54.14 2.44 -36.46
CA GLY A 864 54.48 1.01 -36.45
C GLY A 864 53.30 0.11 -36.07
N ALA A 865 53.42 -0.70 -35.01
CA ALA A 865 52.44 -1.73 -34.66
C ALA A 865 51.01 -1.19 -34.38
N PRO A 866 50.79 -0.03 -33.71
CA PRO A 866 49.45 0.52 -33.50
C PRO A 866 48.74 0.92 -34.80
N VAL A 867 49.48 1.49 -35.77
CA VAL A 867 48.97 1.82 -37.11
C VAL A 867 48.56 0.55 -37.86
N GLY A 868 49.35 -0.51 -37.78
CA GLY A 868 49.02 -1.81 -38.35
C GLY A 868 47.73 -2.40 -37.76
N ALA A 869 47.59 -2.34 -36.43
CA ALA A 869 46.40 -2.82 -35.73
C ALA A 869 45.12 -2.06 -36.15
N LEU A 870 45.20 -0.74 -36.36
CA LEU A 870 44.10 0.07 -36.85
C LEU A 870 43.75 -0.26 -38.31
N SER A 871 44.75 -0.41 -39.19
CA SER A 871 44.54 -0.78 -40.59
C SER A 871 43.81 -2.13 -40.73
N GLU A 872 44.22 -3.11 -39.93
CA GLU A 872 43.54 -4.41 -39.88
C GLU A 872 42.12 -4.29 -39.30
N LEU A 873 41.88 -3.44 -38.29
CA LEU A 873 40.53 -3.18 -37.77
C LEU A 873 39.62 -2.55 -38.83
N ILE A 874 40.14 -1.59 -39.62
CA ILE A 874 39.41 -0.98 -40.74
C ILE A 874 38.98 -2.05 -41.75
N ASN A 875 39.89 -2.93 -42.13
CA ASN A 875 39.60 -4.02 -43.07
C ASN A 875 38.59 -5.03 -42.49
N ASP A 876 38.75 -5.42 -41.23
CA ASP A 876 37.85 -6.33 -40.53
C ASP A 876 36.43 -5.75 -40.42
N CYS A 877 36.27 -4.47 -40.07
CA CYS A 877 34.96 -3.82 -40.05
C CYS A 877 34.28 -3.82 -41.44
N ARG A 878 35.04 -3.56 -42.50
CA ARG A 878 34.51 -3.55 -43.87
C ARG A 878 34.05 -4.93 -44.33
N THR A 879 34.84 -5.97 -44.09
CA THR A 879 34.51 -7.35 -44.53
C THR A 879 33.39 -7.96 -43.70
N SER A 880 33.33 -7.66 -42.40
CA SER A 880 32.28 -8.14 -41.49
C SER A 880 30.98 -7.32 -41.52
N GLY A 881 30.93 -6.23 -42.31
CA GLY A 881 29.76 -5.35 -42.39
C GLY A 881 29.50 -4.53 -41.12
N ARG A 882 30.51 -4.32 -40.27
CA ARG A 882 30.41 -3.45 -39.08
C ARG A 882 30.67 -2.00 -39.46
N GLY A 883 30.07 -1.08 -38.72
CA GLY A 883 30.34 0.36 -38.87
C GLY A 883 31.59 0.76 -38.09
N LEU A 884 32.41 1.64 -38.64
CA LEU A 884 33.59 2.18 -37.97
C LEU A 884 33.50 3.72 -37.94
N VAL A 885 33.73 4.31 -36.76
CA VAL A 885 33.81 5.77 -36.59
C VAL A 885 35.18 6.13 -36.02
N LEU A 886 35.92 7.01 -36.67
CA LEU A 886 37.27 7.43 -36.28
C LEU A 886 37.26 8.93 -36.00
N SER A 887 37.79 9.37 -34.87
CA SER A 887 38.01 10.80 -34.60
C SER A 887 39.46 11.17 -34.84
N THR A 888 39.71 12.25 -35.57
CA THR A 888 41.06 12.81 -35.74
C THR A 888 41.03 14.34 -35.85
N ALA A 889 42.06 15.01 -35.36
CA ALA A 889 42.26 16.44 -35.60
C ALA A 889 42.61 16.72 -37.08
N ASP A 890 43.34 15.81 -37.72
CA ASP A 890 43.85 15.95 -39.09
C ASP A 890 43.51 14.71 -39.92
N PRO A 891 42.41 14.76 -40.70
CA PRO A 891 41.98 13.67 -41.56
C PRO A 891 42.96 13.33 -42.69
N GLU A 892 43.77 14.29 -43.16
CA GLU A 892 44.68 14.10 -44.31
C GLU A 892 45.84 13.18 -43.94
N ARG A 893 46.33 13.24 -42.70
CA ARG A 893 47.34 12.30 -42.18
C ARG A 893 46.88 10.84 -42.19
N MET A 894 45.58 10.60 -42.19
CA MET A 894 45.01 9.26 -42.21
C MET A 894 44.66 8.78 -43.62
N ALA A 895 44.79 9.62 -44.65
CA ALA A 895 44.36 9.29 -46.01
C ALA A 895 44.98 7.98 -46.52
N SER A 896 46.22 7.67 -46.15
CA SER A 896 46.91 6.43 -46.54
C SER A 896 46.39 5.16 -45.85
N LEU A 897 45.66 5.29 -44.75
CA LEU A 897 45.09 4.17 -43.97
C LEU A 897 43.60 3.97 -44.25
N LEU A 898 42.95 4.98 -44.79
CA LEU A 898 41.52 4.98 -45.06
C LEU A 898 41.21 4.21 -46.35
N PRO A 899 40.01 3.60 -46.45
CA PRO A 899 39.57 2.97 -47.68
C PRO A 899 39.37 4.01 -48.79
N SER A 900 39.37 3.56 -50.04
CA SER A 900 39.16 4.41 -51.23
C SER A 900 37.85 5.20 -51.21
N SER A 901 36.85 4.75 -50.45
CA SER A 901 35.63 5.50 -50.16
C SER A 901 35.35 5.49 -48.66
N TYR A 902 35.24 6.68 -48.07
CA TYR A 902 34.84 6.88 -46.67
C TYR A 902 33.95 8.12 -46.54
N LEU A 903 33.25 8.21 -45.41
CA LEU A 903 32.45 9.39 -45.07
C LEU A 903 33.27 10.32 -44.19
N GLN A 904 33.23 11.62 -44.46
CA GLN A 904 33.88 12.62 -43.64
C GLN A 904 32.83 13.57 -43.06
N LEU A 905 32.91 13.78 -41.75
CA LEU A 905 32.14 14.79 -41.03
C LEU A 905 33.11 15.78 -40.41
N ARG A 906 33.08 17.04 -40.83
CA ARG A 906 33.89 18.10 -40.24
C ARG A 906 33.06 18.89 -39.20
N LEU A 907 33.48 18.84 -37.94
CA LEU A 907 32.98 19.70 -36.89
C LEU A 907 33.71 21.04 -36.96
N ALA A 908 33.01 22.05 -37.48
CA ALA A 908 33.51 23.42 -37.59
C ALA A 908 33.36 24.18 -36.25
N PRO A 909 34.09 25.30 -36.05
CA PRO A 909 33.97 26.11 -34.84
C PRO A 909 32.57 26.71 -34.66
N ILE A 910 32.17 26.91 -33.40
CA ILE A 910 30.82 27.33 -32.99
C ILE A 910 30.38 28.60 -33.73
N GLY A 911 29.36 28.49 -34.61
CA GLY A 911 28.78 29.63 -35.35
C GLY A 911 28.78 29.51 -36.89
N SER A 912 29.35 28.45 -37.48
CA SER A 912 29.30 28.18 -38.93
C SER A 912 28.13 27.27 -39.32
N GLU A 913 27.47 27.51 -40.45
CA GLU A 913 26.27 26.77 -40.88
C GLU A 913 26.52 25.38 -41.53
N ASP A 914 27.78 24.97 -41.75
CA ASP A 914 28.11 23.73 -42.48
C ASP A 914 28.66 22.61 -41.58
N HIS A 915 27.76 21.87 -40.92
CA HIS A 915 28.05 20.60 -40.22
C HIS A 915 27.41 19.41 -40.95
N ARG A 916 27.78 19.18 -42.21
CA ARG A 916 27.17 18.12 -43.04
C ARG A 916 28.15 17.00 -43.35
N LEU A 917 27.63 15.78 -43.32
CA LEU A 917 28.30 14.57 -43.79
C LEU A 917 28.54 14.68 -45.30
N ALA A 918 29.80 14.51 -45.75
CA ALA A 918 30.15 14.49 -47.16
C ALA A 918 30.96 13.22 -47.51
N PRO A 919 30.75 12.60 -48.69
CA PRO A 919 31.61 11.54 -49.16
C PRO A 919 33.01 12.11 -49.48
N ALA A 920 34.05 11.44 -49.01
CA ALA A 920 35.44 11.77 -49.32
C ALA A 920 36.08 10.60 -50.08
N THR A 921 36.85 10.94 -51.11
CA THR A 921 37.62 10.00 -51.93
C THR A 921 39.09 10.33 -51.80
N VAL A 922 39.90 9.31 -51.50
CA VAL A 922 41.37 9.42 -51.43
C VAL A 922 41.97 9.51 -52.82
#